data_AF-A0AA49GMA3-F1
#
_entry.id   AF-A0AA49GMA3-F1
#
_cell.length_a   1.000
_cell.length_b   1.000
_cell.length_c   1.000
_cell.angle_alpha   90.00
_cell.angle_beta   90.00
_cell.angle_gamma   90.00
#
_symmetry.space_group_name_H-M   'P 1'
#
loop_
_entity.id
_entity.type
_entity.pdbx_description
1 polymer ?
#
loop_
_entity_poly.entity_id
_entity_poly.type
_entity_poly.pdbx_seq_one_letter_code
_entity_poly.pdbx_strand_id
1 'polypeptide(L)'
;MVASTSEPAKTTSLPREIHRVMLDLGQTHLLPAMQQWLQQEMEFVRSAENQARLFFQEVTLAPDPLAKVEVGKRYSHTLLLMIAERYSKPEAQSFNTLFPGYREALNAYLQEIPKTEIRRQDESRFTVQAEDRWMTRLTKFGKRQSRVISYWPTKAKNQVQKWRKRDLKPIPVWHYTVPFRGLVRFCYREKMLLALRPLVEEAYQVITLASKTVWKAQDRLYKIAHQQIVSGSADENSTFEAWEAYQTEFDTAWEKLEQFTISLPEELAEVYSDLLTSLEHHYERAGTLELPSWNFRVARLQRLNRQYEAEFRRQIQGWRTTLFALHDDWRLDEELNLLNDTLWLAYFQWVNQHKVGMLEQVQPQTEQMAATIRESLERIEVCPLKEMKRGLRQERRAIDQQLIRQCIPATTSVIHQQTFASALNALRQASEVAVEQIADQRGLVASDAYDEPLRLSDVSYVSPRQLANYEMLPLFLAALNDIQLQTRQKVGQIQKLVQEVGQISYFNLDSAISVYEEESSTSEEAQQIALEGLKRGLTNAERLHEQLQELTDYQEGEVHKAVQEFEEQLTGLTNNHYALELKIRLARARASEQTKIVQQKAIRYTRQALPRLMKYTSRQYRESSQRIGLYRRRIGMDSTAEVSTEISDFLAETEVAINRLPYVYQRLFSIKPLEDSVFYEDRPEAMAQLRKAFDNWKHGRYASTILVGQKGCGITTITRFFLDDLPRKERRSYTVIQADTDQQIYTEENFLAFFQEQLSVDSPFENLDAIVDHIRSQENKHIIILEHLEHFYLRRVGGFQCLRWLVELISLTHQQVYWLATCTQYAWDYLDKTTQVSDHFEYIVQLPTAPAHVVREVILKRHRVSGYDIAYAPTENDLSNKKFLKLDPAGQQAHLGEEYFQDVSRITGGNFAVALLYWLRSAQEVTEEQITIGSQKKLDFTFLKSLSVPQMIILHALLLHNGLTAQQLKELGGQRLSANGEVSKFSANLQLMQMFDDGLLTQQEDVYHIHPLLYRPVVELLQTRNFVH
;
A
#
# COMPACT_ATOMS: atom_id res chain seq x y z
N MET A 1 112.46 -7.54 4.14
CA MET A 1 112.07 -6.20 3.67
C MET A 1 111.79 -6.26 2.19
N VAL A 2 110.82 -5.46 1.73
CA VAL A 2 110.31 -5.29 0.35
C VAL A 2 109.24 -6.29 -0.12
N ALA A 3 108.01 -5.92 0.26
CA ALA A 3 106.77 -5.91 -0.52
C ALA A 3 106.66 -6.78 -1.79
N SER A 4 105.78 -7.80 -1.75
CA SER A 4 104.90 -8.08 -2.89
C SER A 4 103.51 -7.58 -2.53
N THR A 5 103.15 -6.48 -3.16
CA THR A 5 101.82 -5.89 -3.20
C THR A 5 100.78 -6.90 -3.67
N SER A 6 99.99 -7.45 -2.75
CA SER A 6 98.65 -7.93 -3.07
C SER A 6 97.72 -6.71 -3.08
N GLU A 7 97.44 -6.20 -4.27
CA GLU A 7 96.35 -5.25 -4.50
C GLU A 7 95.05 -5.80 -3.88
N PRO A 8 94.29 -4.99 -3.14
CA PRO A 8 92.92 -5.35 -2.77
C PRO A 8 92.04 -5.06 -3.99
N ALA A 9 91.94 -6.02 -4.91
CA ALA A 9 90.87 -6.00 -5.90
C ALA A 9 89.54 -6.08 -5.13
N LYS A 10 88.80 -4.96 -5.10
CA LYS A 10 87.39 -4.89 -4.73
C LYS A 10 86.57 -5.72 -5.74
N THR A 11 86.65 -7.04 -5.69
CA THR A 11 85.69 -7.91 -6.36
C THR A 11 84.41 -7.88 -5.54
N THR A 12 83.40 -7.17 -6.04
CA THR A 12 81.99 -7.35 -5.65
C THR A 12 81.68 -8.84 -5.62
N SER A 13 81.12 -9.34 -4.51
CA SER A 13 80.70 -10.73 -4.40
C SER A 13 79.63 -11.03 -5.47
N LEU A 14 79.72 -12.19 -6.14
CA LEU A 14 78.76 -12.61 -7.18
C LEU A 14 77.27 -12.42 -6.81
N PRO A 15 76.83 -12.64 -5.55
CA PRO A 15 75.46 -12.30 -5.11
C PRO A 15 75.07 -10.83 -5.32
N ARG A 16 76.00 -9.89 -5.14
CA ARG A 16 75.75 -8.45 -5.32
C ARG A 16 75.64 -8.06 -6.80
N GLU A 17 76.35 -8.77 -7.68
CA GLU A 17 76.21 -8.58 -9.12
C GLU A 17 74.83 -9.07 -9.62
N ILE A 18 74.41 -10.26 -9.19
CA ILE A 18 73.05 -10.78 -9.49
C ILE A 18 71.98 -9.85 -8.92
N HIS A 19 72.14 -9.38 -7.68
CA HIS A 19 71.18 -8.49 -7.07
C HIS A 19 71.04 -7.18 -7.86
N ARG A 20 72.13 -6.62 -8.40
CA ARG A 20 72.04 -5.44 -9.28
C ARG A 20 71.19 -5.72 -10.52
N VAL A 21 71.40 -6.85 -11.18
CA VAL A 21 70.58 -7.23 -12.35
C VAL A 21 69.13 -7.48 -11.95
N MET A 22 68.89 -8.10 -10.79
CA MET A 22 67.54 -8.36 -10.29
C MET A 22 66.80 -7.08 -9.89
N LEU A 23 67.50 -6.13 -9.28
CA LEU A 23 66.98 -4.81 -8.95
C LEU A 23 66.62 -4.05 -10.23
N ASP A 24 67.47 -4.10 -11.25
CA ASP A 24 67.22 -3.52 -12.58
C ASP A 24 65.98 -4.15 -13.25
N LEU A 25 65.83 -5.47 -13.19
CA LEU A 25 64.60 -6.16 -13.64
C LEU A 25 63.36 -5.71 -12.85
N GLY A 26 63.50 -5.49 -11.55
CA GLY A 26 62.44 -4.93 -10.70
C GLY A 26 62.06 -3.51 -11.12
N GLN A 27 63.05 -2.64 -11.32
CA GLN A 27 62.86 -1.26 -11.76
C GLN A 27 62.29 -1.16 -13.17
N THR A 28 62.61 -2.11 -14.05
CA THR A 28 62.14 -2.12 -15.45
C THR A 28 60.74 -2.71 -15.61
N HIS A 29 60.34 -3.66 -14.75
CA HIS A 29 59.09 -4.41 -14.95
C HIS A 29 58.10 -4.41 -13.79
N LEU A 30 58.55 -4.42 -12.53
CA LEU A 30 57.64 -4.38 -11.37
C LEU A 30 57.22 -2.95 -11.06
N LEU A 31 58.20 -2.04 -10.95
CA LEU A 31 57.96 -0.65 -10.60
C LEU A 31 56.98 0.02 -11.58
N PRO A 32 57.15 -0.07 -12.92
CA PRO A 32 56.24 0.59 -13.85
C PRO A 32 54.83 -0.02 -13.82
N ALA A 33 54.69 -1.32 -13.55
CA ALA A 33 53.39 -1.97 -13.44
C ALA A 33 52.62 -1.50 -12.19
N MET A 34 53.31 -1.34 -11.06
CA MET A 34 52.72 -0.79 -9.84
C MET A 34 52.39 0.70 -9.98
N GLN A 35 53.28 1.48 -10.60
CA GLN A 35 53.03 2.89 -10.91
C GLN A 35 51.85 3.06 -11.87
N GLN A 36 51.75 2.22 -12.91
CA GLN A 36 50.61 2.24 -13.82
C GLN A 36 49.29 1.93 -13.11
N TRP A 37 49.31 0.99 -12.16
CA TRP A 37 48.12 0.68 -11.35
C TRP A 37 47.69 1.89 -10.50
N LEU A 38 48.62 2.52 -9.77
CA LEU A 38 48.33 3.72 -8.98
C LEU A 38 47.91 4.91 -9.84
N GLN A 39 48.52 5.09 -11.01
CA GLN A 39 48.18 6.12 -11.98
C GLN A 39 46.73 5.99 -12.46
N GLN A 40 46.26 4.77 -12.74
CA GLN A 40 44.85 4.53 -13.08
C GLN A 40 43.92 4.93 -11.95
N GLU A 41 44.29 4.71 -10.69
CA GLU A 41 43.50 5.12 -9.53
C GLU A 41 43.48 6.65 -9.37
N MET A 42 44.62 7.31 -9.55
CA MET A 42 44.71 8.78 -9.55
C MET A 42 43.88 9.43 -10.65
N GLU A 43 43.90 8.87 -11.87
CA GLU A 43 43.09 9.33 -13.00
C GLU A 43 41.59 9.21 -12.70
N PHE A 44 41.18 8.16 -11.99
CA PHE A 44 39.80 8.01 -11.56
C PHE A 44 39.37 9.03 -10.52
N VAL A 45 40.21 9.29 -9.51
CA VAL A 45 39.94 10.35 -8.52
C VAL A 45 39.72 11.68 -9.22
N ARG A 46 40.60 12.06 -10.17
CA ARG A 46 40.46 13.30 -10.95
C ARG A 46 39.26 13.27 -11.89
N SER A 47 38.91 12.12 -12.46
CA SER A 47 37.70 11.99 -13.28
C SER A 47 36.44 12.18 -12.44
N ALA A 48 36.38 11.60 -11.24
CA ALA A 48 35.26 11.72 -10.30
C ALA A 48 35.11 13.17 -9.82
N GLU A 49 36.22 13.82 -9.45
CA GLU A 49 36.26 15.25 -9.10
C GLU A 49 35.74 16.13 -10.24
N ASN A 50 36.19 15.89 -11.48
CA ASN A 50 35.73 16.66 -12.64
C ASN A 50 34.23 16.49 -12.88
N GLN A 51 33.68 15.27 -12.73
CA GLN A 51 32.24 15.03 -12.86
C GLN A 51 31.46 15.75 -11.76
N ALA A 52 31.92 15.69 -10.51
CA ALA A 52 31.31 16.40 -9.41
C ALA A 52 31.33 17.92 -9.64
N ARG A 53 32.44 18.48 -10.12
CA ARG A 53 32.54 19.90 -10.46
C ARG A 53 31.53 20.32 -11.53
N LEU A 54 31.45 19.55 -12.62
CA LEU A 54 30.52 19.82 -13.72
C LEU A 54 29.07 19.76 -13.23
N PHE A 55 28.74 18.73 -12.43
CA PHE A 55 27.42 18.58 -11.83
C PHE A 55 27.02 19.82 -11.02
N PHE A 56 27.88 20.31 -10.11
CA PHE A 56 27.57 21.50 -9.32
C PHE A 56 27.42 22.76 -10.17
N GLN A 57 28.30 22.96 -11.16
CA GLN A 57 28.18 24.10 -12.08
C GLN A 57 26.85 24.09 -12.84
N GLU A 58 26.45 22.93 -13.35
CA GLU A 58 25.20 22.78 -14.10
C GLU A 58 23.96 22.91 -13.23
N VAL A 59 23.97 22.38 -11.99
CA VAL A 59 22.86 22.53 -11.02
C VAL A 59 22.68 24.00 -10.62
N THR A 60 23.78 24.75 -10.41
CA THR A 60 23.71 26.18 -10.08
C THR A 60 23.18 27.01 -11.25
N LEU A 61 23.54 26.66 -12.49
CA LEU A 61 23.10 27.38 -13.69
C LEU A 61 21.69 27.01 -14.17
N ALA A 62 21.13 25.91 -13.68
CA ALA A 62 19.82 25.42 -14.12
C ALA A 62 18.68 26.34 -13.63
N PRO A 63 17.78 26.77 -14.54
CA PRO A 63 16.81 27.84 -14.27
C PRO A 63 15.63 27.42 -13.38
N ASP A 64 15.30 26.13 -13.34
CA ASP A 64 14.14 25.60 -12.61
C ASP A 64 14.46 24.26 -11.92
N PRO A 65 13.63 23.81 -10.95
CA PRO A 65 13.85 22.53 -10.26
C PRO A 65 13.85 21.32 -11.20
N LEU A 66 13.07 21.38 -12.29
CA LEU A 66 13.00 20.31 -13.28
C LEU A 66 14.36 20.07 -13.96
N ALA A 67 14.98 21.13 -14.47
CA ALA A 67 16.30 21.08 -15.09
C ALA A 67 17.38 20.64 -14.09
N LYS A 68 17.26 21.03 -12.81
CA LYS A 68 18.20 20.59 -11.77
C LYS A 68 18.11 19.08 -11.52
N VAL A 69 16.91 18.49 -11.47
CA VAL A 69 16.76 17.03 -11.34
C VAL A 69 17.30 16.29 -12.56
N GLU A 70 17.11 16.81 -13.78
CA GLU A 70 17.68 16.20 -14.99
C GLU A 70 19.21 16.13 -14.94
N VAL A 71 19.84 17.18 -14.42
CA VAL A 71 21.29 17.23 -14.19
C VAL A 71 21.71 16.19 -13.13
N GLY A 72 20.98 16.08 -12.01
CA GLY A 72 21.18 15.04 -10.99
C GLY A 72 21.13 13.62 -11.56
N LYS A 73 20.04 13.33 -12.29
CA LYS A 73 19.83 12.03 -12.93
C LYS A 73 20.98 11.65 -13.86
N ARG A 74 21.45 12.61 -14.66
CA ARG A 74 22.58 12.40 -15.59
C ARG A 74 23.89 12.17 -14.83
N TYR A 75 24.12 12.91 -13.75
CA TYR A 75 25.30 12.76 -12.91
C TYR A 75 25.38 11.37 -12.28
N SER A 76 24.32 10.92 -11.57
CA SER A 76 24.30 9.59 -10.95
C SER A 76 24.41 8.47 -11.99
N HIS A 77 23.79 8.60 -13.16
CA HIS A 77 23.98 7.65 -14.25
C HIS A 77 25.45 7.58 -14.73
N THR A 78 26.10 8.73 -14.88
CA THR A 78 27.50 8.82 -15.33
C THR A 78 28.45 8.20 -14.31
N LEU A 79 28.25 8.50 -13.02
CA LEU A 79 29.03 7.89 -11.94
C LEU A 79 28.83 6.38 -11.88
N LEU A 80 27.59 5.90 -11.96
CA LEU A 80 27.30 4.47 -11.95
C LEU A 80 28.05 3.72 -13.05
N LEU A 81 28.12 4.29 -14.27
CA LEU A 81 28.90 3.71 -15.37
C LEU A 81 30.41 3.71 -15.08
N MET A 82 30.95 4.80 -14.51
CA MET A 82 32.37 4.88 -14.14
C MET A 82 32.77 3.84 -13.09
N ILE A 83 31.89 3.55 -12.14
CA ILE A 83 32.15 2.63 -11.03
C ILE A 83 31.86 1.18 -11.45
N ALA A 84 30.88 0.94 -12.34
CA ALA A 84 30.45 -0.40 -12.75
C ALA A 84 31.57 -1.27 -13.35
N GLU A 85 32.48 -0.67 -14.11
CA GLU A 85 33.61 -1.40 -14.71
C GLU A 85 34.73 -1.69 -13.71
N ARG A 86 34.80 -0.94 -12.61
CA ARG A 86 35.85 -1.05 -11.60
C ARG A 86 35.50 -2.06 -10.53
N TYR A 87 36.48 -2.90 -10.19
CA TYR A 87 36.36 -3.90 -9.14
C TYR A 87 35.08 -4.76 -9.24
N SER A 88 34.63 -5.12 -10.44
CA SER A 88 33.36 -5.82 -10.69
C SER A 88 33.26 -7.24 -10.10
N LYS A 89 34.38 -7.80 -9.64
CA LYS A 89 34.47 -9.14 -9.06
C LYS A 89 35.37 -9.17 -7.82
N PRO A 90 35.03 -10.00 -6.82
CA PRO A 90 35.80 -10.08 -5.58
C PRO A 90 37.08 -10.91 -5.71
N GLU A 91 37.30 -11.69 -6.78
CA GLU A 91 38.48 -12.57 -6.85
C GLU A 91 39.79 -11.81 -7.06
N ALA A 92 40.79 -12.11 -6.21
CA ALA A 92 42.15 -11.65 -6.38
C ALA A 92 42.85 -12.35 -7.55
N GLN A 93 43.58 -11.54 -8.32
CA GLN A 93 44.45 -12.01 -9.39
C GLN A 93 45.72 -12.66 -8.82
N SER A 94 46.32 -13.58 -9.58
CA SER A 94 47.60 -14.19 -9.20
C SER A 94 48.75 -13.20 -9.39
N PHE A 95 49.86 -13.38 -8.65
CA PHE A 95 51.08 -12.58 -8.86
C PHE A 95 51.52 -12.56 -10.32
N ASN A 96 51.43 -13.71 -10.99
CA ASN A 96 51.80 -13.87 -12.39
C ASN A 96 50.88 -13.11 -13.35
N THR A 97 49.64 -12.84 -12.94
CA THR A 97 48.67 -12.04 -13.69
C THR A 97 48.90 -10.54 -13.47
N LEU A 98 49.25 -10.14 -12.25
CA LEU A 98 49.55 -8.75 -11.90
C LEU A 98 50.86 -8.27 -12.52
N PHE A 99 51.88 -9.14 -12.56
CA PHE A 99 53.23 -8.78 -13.01
C PHE A 99 53.79 -9.73 -14.08
N PRO A 100 53.15 -9.84 -15.25
CA PRO A 100 53.55 -10.77 -16.30
C PRO A 100 54.94 -10.45 -16.87
N GLY A 101 55.26 -9.16 -17.04
CA GLY A 101 56.56 -8.70 -17.58
C GLY A 101 57.74 -9.10 -16.68
N TYR A 102 57.61 -8.94 -15.37
CA TYR A 102 58.66 -9.36 -14.43
C TYR A 102 58.90 -10.88 -14.48
N ARG A 103 57.83 -11.66 -14.52
CA ARG A 103 57.90 -13.12 -14.60
C ARG A 103 58.65 -13.57 -15.86
N GLU A 104 58.35 -12.95 -17.01
CA GLU A 104 58.98 -13.28 -18.29
C GLU A 104 60.46 -12.92 -18.30
N ALA A 105 60.81 -11.71 -17.86
CA ALA A 105 62.19 -11.25 -17.78
C ALA A 105 63.03 -12.06 -16.78
N LEU A 106 62.48 -12.38 -15.61
CA LEU A 106 63.14 -13.24 -14.63
C LEU A 106 63.38 -14.65 -15.20
N ASN A 107 62.40 -15.24 -15.89
CA ASN A 107 62.56 -16.56 -16.49
C ASN A 107 63.62 -16.57 -17.59
N ALA A 108 63.74 -15.50 -18.39
CA ALA A 108 64.78 -15.35 -19.39
C ALA A 108 66.17 -15.29 -18.72
N TYR A 109 66.35 -14.43 -17.72
CA TYR A 109 67.63 -14.32 -17.00
C TYR A 109 68.03 -15.61 -16.29
N LEU A 110 67.07 -16.35 -15.70
CA LEU A 110 67.34 -17.65 -15.08
C LEU A 110 67.90 -18.70 -16.08
N GLN A 111 67.67 -18.54 -17.39
CA GLN A 111 68.25 -19.42 -18.41
C GLN A 111 69.71 -19.08 -18.70
N GLU A 112 70.10 -17.81 -18.60
CA GLU A 112 71.45 -17.28 -18.86
C GLU A 112 72.46 -17.67 -17.77
N ILE A 113 72.02 -17.74 -16.51
CA ILE A 113 72.91 -18.09 -15.38
C ILE A 113 73.24 -19.60 -15.31
N PRO A 114 74.45 -19.98 -14.85
CA PRO A 114 74.86 -21.39 -14.78
C PRO A 114 74.01 -22.19 -13.78
N LYS A 115 73.79 -23.49 -14.07
CA LYS A 115 73.01 -24.39 -13.20
C LYS A 115 73.67 -24.59 -11.83
N THR A 116 75.00 -24.65 -11.81
CA THR A 116 75.81 -24.92 -10.61
C THR A 116 77.11 -24.12 -10.64
N GLU A 117 77.59 -23.74 -9.46
CA GLU A 117 78.88 -23.07 -9.27
C GLU A 117 79.73 -23.88 -8.27
N ILE A 118 81.03 -24.04 -8.53
CA ILE A 118 81.94 -24.74 -7.61
C ILE A 118 82.69 -23.71 -6.78
N ARG A 119 82.57 -23.79 -5.45
CA ARG A 119 83.23 -22.86 -4.53
C ARG A 119 84.08 -23.57 -3.49
N ARG A 120 85.12 -22.87 -3.03
CA ARG A 120 85.88 -23.23 -1.83
C ARG A 120 85.01 -23.09 -0.59
N GLN A 121 85.03 -24.10 0.28
CA GLN A 121 84.30 -24.05 1.54
C GLN A 121 85.11 -23.29 2.62
N ASP A 122 84.43 -22.36 3.31
CA ASP A 122 84.99 -21.59 4.42
C ASP A 122 85.31 -22.49 5.64
N GLU A 123 86.34 -22.11 6.40
CA GLU A 123 86.82 -22.86 7.56
C GLU A 123 85.80 -22.86 8.72
N SER A 124 85.05 -21.78 8.87
CA SER A 124 83.98 -21.61 9.89
C SER A 124 82.85 -22.64 9.77
N ARG A 125 82.75 -23.36 8.64
CA ARG A 125 81.72 -24.37 8.37
C ARG A 125 82.10 -25.79 8.81
N PHE A 126 83.32 -25.96 9.33
CA PHE A 126 83.80 -27.22 9.93
C PHE A 126 83.90 -27.17 11.45
N THR A 127 83.76 -25.98 12.03
CA THR A 127 83.77 -25.74 13.49
C THR A 127 82.36 -25.46 13.99
N VAL A 128 82.06 -25.94 15.19
CA VAL A 128 80.76 -25.71 15.84
C VAL A 128 80.67 -24.23 16.22
N GLN A 129 79.59 -23.59 15.78
CA GLN A 129 79.25 -22.20 16.11
C GLN A 129 78.16 -22.16 17.18
N ALA A 130 78.10 -21.07 17.95
CA ALA A 130 77.13 -20.92 19.04
C ALA A 130 75.67 -21.04 18.55
N GLU A 131 75.38 -20.58 17.33
CA GLU A 131 74.05 -20.54 16.71
C GLU A 131 73.63 -21.87 16.05
N ASP A 132 74.49 -22.89 16.02
CA ASP A 132 74.19 -24.15 15.34
C ASP A 132 73.15 -24.98 16.09
N ARG A 133 72.13 -25.48 15.38
CA ARG A 133 71.20 -26.49 15.89
C ARG A 133 71.93 -27.80 16.21
N TRP A 134 71.41 -28.58 17.16
CA TRP A 134 72.08 -29.80 17.66
C TRP A 134 72.49 -30.78 16.55
N MET A 135 71.62 -31.02 15.54
CA MET A 135 71.94 -31.87 14.38
C MET A 135 73.06 -31.27 13.53
N THR A 136 73.11 -29.95 13.38
CA THR A 136 74.17 -29.23 12.67
C THR A 136 75.50 -29.34 13.41
N ARG A 137 75.49 -29.30 14.75
CA ARG A 137 76.69 -29.51 15.58
C ARG A 137 77.25 -30.93 15.42
N LEU A 138 76.38 -31.95 15.46
CA LEU A 138 76.75 -33.35 15.28
C LEU A 138 77.32 -33.62 13.87
N THR A 139 76.68 -33.06 12.84
CA THR A 139 77.14 -33.19 11.45
C THR A 139 78.44 -32.43 11.20
N LYS A 140 78.63 -31.24 11.77
CA LYS A 140 79.92 -30.51 11.72
C LYS A 140 81.02 -31.28 12.44
N PHE A 141 80.74 -31.95 13.56
CA PHE A 141 81.70 -32.84 14.22
C PHE A 141 82.12 -34.00 13.30
N GLY A 142 81.16 -34.72 12.71
CA GLY A 142 81.46 -35.79 11.74
C GLY A 142 82.22 -35.27 10.51
N LYS A 143 81.85 -34.11 9.99
CA LYS A 143 82.50 -33.44 8.85
C LYS A 143 83.93 -32.99 9.17
N ARG A 144 84.20 -32.58 10.41
CA ARG A 144 85.55 -32.26 10.90
C ARG A 144 86.42 -33.51 10.91
N GLN A 145 85.90 -34.64 11.38
CA GLN A 145 86.61 -35.92 11.38
C GLN A 145 86.90 -36.41 9.95
N SER A 146 85.91 -36.36 9.05
CA SER A 146 86.11 -36.75 7.65
C SER A 146 87.09 -35.83 6.92
N ARG A 147 87.11 -34.52 7.23
CA ARG A 147 88.13 -33.58 6.73
C ARG A 147 89.54 -33.97 7.20
N VAL A 148 89.72 -34.30 8.49
CA VAL A 148 91.01 -34.75 9.04
C VAL A 148 91.49 -36.03 8.36
N ILE A 149 90.60 -37.01 8.18
CA ILE A 149 90.88 -38.27 7.48
C ILE A 149 91.25 -38.01 6.01
N SER A 150 90.52 -37.12 5.32
CA SER A 150 90.78 -36.80 3.90
C SER A 150 92.15 -36.16 3.65
N TYR A 151 92.71 -35.47 4.65
CA TYR A 151 94.04 -34.86 4.57
C TYR A 151 95.17 -35.82 4.92
N TRP A 152 94.87 -36.96 5.53
CA TRP A 152 95.87 -37.92 6.00
C TRP A 152 96.78 -38.47 4.89
N PRO A 153 96.29 -38.88 3.70
CA PRO A 153 97.16 -39.35 2.61
C PRO A 153 98.11 -38.27 2.11
N THR A 154 97.64 -37.02 1.98
CA THR A 154 98.46 -35.88 1.52
C THR A 154 99.45 -35.46 2.60
N LYS A 155 99.07 -35.47 3.89
CA LYS A 155 99.98 -35.20 5.01
C LYS A 155 101.04 -36.28 5.17
N ALA A 156 100.68 -37.56 5.02
CA ALA A 156 101.63 -38.68 5.04
C ALA A 156 102.59 -38.60 3.85
N LYS A 157 102.09 -38.33 2.64
CA LYS A 157 102.91 -38.12 1.44
C LYS A 157 103.82 -36.90 1.56
N ASN A 158 103.34 -35.81 2.15
CA ASN A 158 104.13 -34.62 2.44
C ASN A 158 105.17 -34.85 3.55
N GLN A 159 104.90 -35.67 4.57
CA GLN A 159 105.93 -36.07 5.55
C GLN A 159 107.03 -36.90 4.89
N VAL A 160 106.67 -37.83 4.01
CA VAL A 160 107.64 -38.61 3.20
C VAL A 160 108.42 -37.70 2.25
N GLN A 161 107.77 -36.70 1.62
CA GLN A 161 108.44 -35.71 0.77
C GLN A 161 109.34 -34.76 1.54
N LYS A 162 108.96 -34.36 2.77
CA LYS A 162 109.78 -33.56 3.70
C LYS A 162 111.02 -34.32 4.13
N TRP A 163 110.89 -35.63 4.41
CA TRP A 163 112.02 -36.52 4.70
C TRP A 163 112.94 -36.71 3.48
N ARG A 164 112.37 -36.68 2.26
CA ARG A 164 113.10 -36.76 0.98
C ARG A 164 113.53 -35.40 0.38
N LYS A 165 113.43 -34.28 1.12
CA LYS A 165 113.76 -32.90 0.67
C LYS A 165 113.14 -32.50 -0.69
N ARG A 166 111.89 -32.87 -0.95
CA ARG A 166 111.12 -32.46 -2.15
C ARG A 166 110.04 -31.45 -1.79
N ASP A 167 109.60 -30.67 -2.78
CA ASP A 167 108.52 -29.70 -2.62
C ASP A 167 107.23 -30.34 -2.09
N LEU A 168 106.65 -29.69 -1.08
CA LEU A 168 105.44 -30.15 -0.40
C LEU A 168 104.23 -29.93 -1.32
N LYS A 169 103.38 -30.95 -1.46
CA LYS A 169 102.12 -30.77 -2.19
C LYS A 169 101.14 -29.94 -1.35
N PRO A 170 100.46 -28.94 -1.90
CA PRO A 170 99.44 -28.19 -1.17
C PRO A 170 98.30 -29.12 -0.73
N ILE A 171 97.77 -28.91 0.47
CA ILE A 171 96.63 -29.67 0.98
C ILE A 171 95.42 -29.35 0.10
N PRO A 172 94.70 -30.36 -0.44
CA PRO A 172 93.54 -30.11 -1.29
C PRO A 172 92.47 -29.35 -0.52
N VAL A 173 92.07 -28.21 -1.07
CA VAL A 173 90.99 -27.38 -0.53
C VAL A 173 89.66 -28.09 -0.76
N TRP A 174 88.80 -28.13 0.25
CA TRP A 174 87.45 -28.68 0.10
C TRP A 174 86.59 -27.73 -0.73
N HIS A 175 86.01 -28.28 -1.80
CA HIS A 175 85.06 -27.57 -2.66
C HIS A 175 83.67 -28.17 -2.49
N TYR A 176 82.66 -27.35 -2.73
CA TYR A 176 81.26 -27.79 -2.77
C TYR A 176 80.56 -27.15 -3.97
N THR A 177 79.46 -27.77 -4.41
CA THR A 177 78.70 -27.33 -5.58
C THR A 177 77.44 -26.61 -5.13
N VAL A 178 77.39 -25.31 -5.39
CA VAL A 178 76.21 -24.47 -5.14
C VAL A 178 75.20 -24.68 -6.28
N PRO A 179 73.93 -25.03 -6.00
CA PRO A 179 72.86 -25.07 -7.01
C PRO A 179 72.42 -23.65 -7.39
N PHE A 180 73.31 -22.91 -8.04
CA PHE A 180 73.25 -21.46 -8.24
C PHE A 180 71.95 -20.96 -8.87
N ARG A 181 71.56 -21.49 -10.04
CA ARG A 181 70.28 -21.14 -10.68
C ARG A 181 69.06 -21.41 -9.80
N GLY A 182 69.08 -22.53 -9.07
CA GLY A 182 68.01 -22.89 -8.14
C GLY A 182 67.92 -21.96 -6.94
N LEU A 183 69.07 -21.47 -6.46
CA LEU A 183 69.16 -20.50 -5.38
C LEU A 183 68.66 -19.10 -5.81
N VAL A 184 69.09 -18.61 -6.97
CA VAL A 184 68.61 -17.31 -7.52
C VAL A 184 67.10 -17.36 -7.74
N ARG A 185 66.59 -18.45 -8.33
CA ARG A 185 65.15 -18.69 -8.47
C ARG A 185 64.43 -18.70 -7.12
N PHE A 186 64.99 -19.36 -6.11
CA PHE A 186 64.39 -19.38 -4.78
C PHE A 186 64.25 -17.99 -4.17
N CYS A 187 65.28 -17.14 -4.26
CA CYS A 187 65.23 -15.78 -3.73
C CYS A 187 64.28 -14.87 -4.53
N TYR A 188 64.51 -14.71 -5.84
CA TYR A 188 63.80 -13.68 -6.62
C TYR A 188 62.48 -14.14 -7.24
N ARG A 189 62.12 -15.42 -7.13
CA ARG A 189 60.82 -15.92 -7.58
C ARG A 189 59.94 -16.40 -6.44
N GLU A 190 60.48 -17.27 -5.58
CA GLU A 190 59.68 -17.89 -4.52
C GLU A 190 59.57 -16.97 -3.31
N LYS A 191 60.70 -16.48 -2.77
CA LYS A 191 60.69 -15.54 -1.65
C LYS A 191 60.18 -14.15 -2.02
N MET A 192 60.29 -13.74 -3.29
CA MET A 192 59.73 -12.48 -3.78
C MET A 192 58.23 -12.35 -3.45
N LEU A 193 57.46 -13.43 -3.55
CA LEU A 193 56.04 -13.44 -3.20
C LEU A 193 55.78 -13.08 -1.73
N LEU A 194 56.70 -13.44 -0.84
CA LEU A 194 56.61 -13.10 0.59
C LEU A 194 57.12 -11.69 0.86
N ALA A 195 58.19 -11.29 0.17
CA ALA A 195 58.86 -10.01 0.38
C ALA A 195 58.06 -8.82 -0.18
N LEU A 196 57.38 -9.01 -1.32
CA LEU A 196 56.54 -7.96 -1.95
C LEU A 196 55.18 -7.81 -1.25
N ARG A 197 54.80 -8.74 -0.39
CA ARG A 197 53.46 -8.76 0.22
C ARG A 197 53.13 -7.48 1.00
N PRO A 198 53.98 -6.95 1.92
CA PRO A 198 53.65 -5.74 2.67
C PRO A 198 53.40 -4.55 1.75
N LEU A 199 54.22 -4.42 0.70
CA LEU A 199 54.11 -3.35 -0.29
C LEU A 199 52.80 -3.39 -1.08
N VAL A 200 52.37 -4.57 -1.53
CA VAL A 200 51.09 -4.73 -2.24
C VAL A 200 49.90 -4.52 -1.29
N GLU A 201 50.02 -4.92 -0.03
CA GLU A 201 49.02 -4.71 1.00
C GLU A 201 48.83 -3.21 1.32
N GLU A 202 49.92 -2.45 1.42
CA GLU A 202 49.89 -1.00 1.57
C GLU A 202 49.26 -0.31 0.35
N ALA A 203 49.60 -0.74 -0.87
CA ALA A 203 48.96 -0.23 -2.08
C ALA A 203 47.43 -0.39 -2.04
N TYR A 204 46.93 -1.57 -1.65
CA TYR A 204 45.50 -1.79 -1.50
C TYR A 204 44.86 -0.92 -0.41
N GLN A 205 45.55 -0.71 0.72
CA GLN A 205 45.07 0.17 1.80
C GLN A 205 44.90 1.61 1.31
N VAL A 206 45.92 2.16 0.65
CA VAL A 206 45.89 3.54 0.12
C VAL A 206 44.78 3.69 -0.90
N ILE A 207 44.61 2.73 -1.83
CA ILE A 207 43.54 2.75 -2.84
C ILE A 207 42.15 2.68 -2.18
N THR A 208 41.99 1.83 -1.16
CA THR A 208 40.71 1.68 -0.45
C THR A 208 40.35 2.96 0.28
N LEU A 209 41.32 3.57 0.96
CA LEU A 209 41.14 4.84 1.66
C LEU A 209 40.78 5.98 0.69
N ALA A 210 41.50 6.10 -0.42
CA ALA A 210 41.23 7.09 -1.45
C ALA A 210 39.83 6.92 -2.06
N SER A 211 39.45 5.68 -2.40
CA SER A 211 38.12 5.35 -2.94
C SER A 211 37.00 5.68 -1.94
N LYS A 212 37.20 5.36 -0.65
CA LYS A 212 36.24 5.65 0.43
C LYS A 212 36.06 7.16 0.60
N THR A 213 37.14 7.93 0.59
CA THR A 213 37.09 9.40 0.67
C THR A 213 36.31 9.98 -0.51
N VAL A 214 36.61 9.56 -1.73
CA VAL A 214 35.90 10.01 -2.94
C VAL A 214 34.40 9.69 -2.88
N TRP A 215 34.04 8.45 -2.54
CA TRP A 215 32.64 8.05 -2.39
C TRP A 215 31.89 8.92 -1.36
N LYS A 216 32.44 9.09 -0.16
CA LYS A 216 31.79 9.90 0.90
C LYS A 216 31.67 11.37 0.51
N ALA A 217 32.66 11.93 -0.19
CA ALA A 217 32.58 13.30 -0.70
C ALA A 217 31.44 13.43 -1.72
N GLN A 218 31.33 12.50 -2.68
CA GLN A 218 30.29 12.51 -3.71
C GLN A 218 28.89 12.29 -3.15
N ASP A 219 28.71 11.36 -2.21
CA ASP A 219 27.44 11.10 -1.55
C ASP A 219 26.92 12.36 -0.82
N ARG A 220 27.79 13.05 -0.06
CA ARG A 220 27.43 14.29 0.64
C ARG A 220 27.09 15.41 -0.34
N LEU A 221 27.90 15.56 -1.38
CA LEU A 221 27.69 16.54 -2.43
C LEU A 221 26.34 16.34 -3.12
N TYR A 222 26.03 15.11 -3.57
CA TYR A 222 24.73 14.78 -4.14
C TYR A 222 23.59 15.12 -3.17
N LYS A 223 23.67 14.71 -1.89
CA LYS A 223 22.64 14.99 -0.89
C LYS A 223 22.38 16.48 -0.69
N ILE A 224 23.42 17.32 -0.69
CA ILE A 224 23.27 18.78 -0.58
C ILE A 224 22.54 19.33 -1.81
N ALA A 225 22.97 18.96 -3.01
CA ALA A 225 22.33 19.41 -4.25
C ALA A 225 20.87 18.95 -4.32
N HIS A 226 20.62 17.68 -4.00
CA HIS A 226 19.28 17.07 -4.00
C HIS A 226 18.35 17.75 -2.99
N GLN A 227 18.82 18.01 -1.76
CA GLN A 227 18.03 18.68 -0.74
C GLN A 227 17.61 20.10 -1.19
N GLN A 228 18.48 20.84 -1.87
CA GLN A 228 18.14 22.16 -2.41
C GLN A 228 17.09 22.10 -3.53
N ILE A 229 17.12 21.04 -4.33
CA ILE A 229 16.15 20.80 -5.40
C ILE A 229 14.77 20.50 -4.80
N VAL A 230 14.73 19.66 -3.77
CA VAL A 230 13.49 19.25 -3.09
C VAL A 230 12.89 20.39 -2.25
N SER A 231 13.71 21.13 -1.48
CA SER A 231 13.21 22.18 -0.57
C SER A 231 12.81 23.49 -1.26
N GLY A 232 13.19 23.70 -2.52
CA GLY A 232 12.89 24.91 -3.29
C GLY A 232 13.61 26.18 -2.81
N SER A 233 14.47 26.09 -1.78
CA SER A 233 15.27 27.20 -1.26
C SER A 233 16.64 27.23 -1.96
N ALA A 234 16.70 27.89 -3.12
CA ALA A 234 17.96 28.09 -3.82
C ALA A 234 18.79 29.18 -3.10
N ASP A 235 19.77 28.77 -2.29
CA ASP A 235 20.86 29.66 -1.88
C ASP A 235 22.09 29.31 -2.71
N GLU A 236 22.29 30.04 -3.81
CA GLU A 236 23.40 29.85 -4.77
C GLU A 236 24.78 29.94 -4.10
N ASN A 237 24.90 30.71 -3.01
CA ASN A 237 26.16 30.83 -2.27
C ASN A 237 26.49 29.54 -1.50
N SER A 238 25.47 28.87 -0.93
CA SER A 238 25.67 27.65 -0.15
C SER A 238 26.14 26.45 -1.00
N THR A 239 25.77 26.40 -2.29
CA THR A 239 26.16 25.32 -3.21
C THR A 239 27.62 25.45 -3.67
N PHE A 240 28.08 26.68 -3.90
CA PHE A 240 29.47 26.96 -4.26
C PHE A 240 30.42 26.79 -3.07
N GLU A 241 30.03 27.27 -1.89
CA GLU A 241 30.78 27.05 -0.64
C GLU A 241 30.89 25.56 -0.28
N ALA A 242 29.85 24.76 -0.57
CA ALA A 242 29.90 23.31 -0.40
C ALA A 242 30.91 22.66 -1.35
N TRP A 243 30.94 23.03 -2.64
CA TRP A 243 31.94 22.51 -3.57
C TRP A 243 33.37 22.81 -3.12
N GLU A 244 33.68 24.05 -2.74
CA GLU A 244 35.02 24.43 -2.28
C GLU A 244 35.44 23.63 -1.03
N ALA A 245 34.52 23.37 -0.10
CA ALA A 245 34.78 22.56 1.08
C ALA A 245 35.15 21.11 0.73
N TYR A 246 34.40 20.47 -0.19
CA TYR A 246 34.60 19.06 -0.53
C TYR A 246 35.68 18.81 -1.59
N GLN A 247 36.10 19.83 -2.36
CA GLN A 247 37.24 19.72 -3.27
C GLN A 247 38.51 19.26 -2.52
N THR A 248 38.70 19.74 -1.28
CA THR A 248 39.82 19.33 -0.43
C THR A 248 39.85 17.84 -0.11
N GLU A 249 38.69 17.15 -0.08
CA GLU A 249 38.63 15.70 0.14
C GLU A 249 39.14 14.93 -1.08
N PHE A 250 38.84 15.37 -2.32
CA PHE A 250 39.38 14.80 -3.54
C PHE A 250 40.89 14.99 -3.65
N ASP A 251 41.37 16.21 -3.35
CA ASP A 251 42.81 16.50 -3.33
C ASP A 251 43.53 15.65 -2.29
N THR A 252 42.96 15.50 -1.07
CA THR A 252 43.53 14.62 -0.03
C THR A 252 43.62 13.16 -0.49
N ALA A 253 42.60 12.65 -1.20
CA ALA A 253 42.61 11.28 -1.73
C ALA A 253 43.69 11.10 -2.81
N TRP A 254 43.83 12.09 -3.69
CA TRP A 254 44.84 12.09 -4.76
C TRP A 254 46.25 12.22 -4.21
N GLU A 255 46.49 13.13 -3.25
CA GLU A 255 47.79 13.35 -2.61
C GLU A 255 48.31 12.09 -1.91
N LYS A 256 47.43 11.33 -1.23
CA LYS A 256 47.82 10.06 -0.60
C LYS A 256 48.31 9.02 -1.61
N LEU A 257 47.65 8.92 -2.77
CA LEU A 257 48.08 8.04 -3.86
C LEU A 257 49.39 8.52 -4.48
N GLU A 258 49.57 9.82 -4.65
CA GLU A 258 50.79 10.41 -5.18
C GLU A 258 51.98 10.18 -4.23
N GLN A 259 51.81 10.44 -2.93
CA GLN A 259 52.83 10.23 -1.90
C GLN A 259 53.33 8.78 -1.89
N PHE A 260 52.42 7.81 -1.95
CA PHE A 260 52.79 6.40 -2.03
C PHE A 260 53.47 6.05 -3.37
N THR A 261 53.04 6.66 -4.48
CA THR A 261 53.70 6.48 -5.79
C THR A 261 55.14 7.00 -5.78
N ILE A 262 55.41 8.09 -5.04
CA ILE A 262 56.75 8.68 -4.89
C ILE A 262 57.65 7.81 -4.00
N SER A 263 57.13 7.20 -2.93
CA SER A 263 57.90 6.33 -2.01
C SER A 263 58.18 4.93 -2.59
N LEU A 264 57.34 4.48 -3.53
CA LEU A 264 57.40 3.15 -4.16
C LEU A 264 58.80 2.69 -4.63
N PRO A 265 59.66 3.52 -5.27
CA PRO A 265 60.99 3.09 -5.69
C PRO A 265 61.92 2.76 -4.51
N GLU A 266 61.82 3.52 -3.41
CA GLU A 266 62.61 3.31 -2.20
C GLU A 266 62.15 2.04 -1.47
N GLU A 267 60.85 1.89 -1.28
CA GLU A 267 60.26 0.69 -0.66
C GLU A 267 60.55 -0.59 -1.47
N LEU A 268 60.49 -0.52 -2.80
CA LEU A 268 60.88 -1.63 -3.66
C LEU A 268 62.38 -1.95 -3.51
N ALA A 269 63.24 -0.94 -3.40
CA ALA A 269 64.66 -1.16 -3.17
C ALA A 269 64.93 -1.85 -1.82
N GLU A 270 64.18 -1.53 -0.77
CA GLU A 270 64.22 -2.23 0.52
C GLU A 270 63.84 -3.72 0.38
N VAL A 271 62.76 -4.03 -0.35
CA VAL A 271 62.36 -5.42 -0.65
C VAL A 271 63.50 -6.19 -1.32
N TYR A 272 64.17 -5.57 -2.30
CA TYR A 272 65.32 -6.20 -2.98
C TYR A 272 66.55 -6.34 -2.08
N SER A 273 66.76 -5.42 -1.13
CA SER A 273 67.82 -5.49 -0.11
C SER A 273 67.62 -6.67 0.85
N ASP A 274 66.38 -6.91 1.27
CA ASP A 274 66.02 -8.08 2.08
C ASP A 274 66.26 -9.40 1.32
N LEU A 275 65.93 -9.42 0.03
CA LEU A 275 66.21 -10.56 -0.84
C LEU A 275 67.71 -10.77 -1.06
N LEU A 276 68.51 -9.70 -1.13
CA LEU A 276 69.98 -9.78 -1.17
C LEU A 276 70.53 -10.38 0.12
N THR A 277 70.06 -9.92 1.28
CA THR A 277 70.48 -10.47 2.59
C THR A 277 70.16 -11.96 2.65
N SER A 278 68.98 -12.37 2.17
CA SER A 278 68.64 -13.78 2.02
C SER A 278 69.57 -14.50 1.04
N LEU A 279 69.88 -13.90 -0.11
CA LEU A 279 70.77 -14.51 -1.11
C LEU A 279 72.18 -14.71 -0.54
N GLU A 280 72.79 -13.68 0.05
CA GLU A 280 74.12 -13.75 0.67
C GLU A 280 74.16 -14.83 1.76
N HIS A 281 73.14 -14.86 2.63
CA HIS A 281 73.03 -15.87 3.69
C HIS A 281 72.95 -17.32 3.14
N HIS A 282 72.19 -17.54 2.08
CA HIS A 282 71.99 -18.89 1.51
C HIS A 282 73.14 -19.28 0.56
N TYR A 283 73.78 -18.32 -0.10
CA TYR A 283 74.83 -18.56 -1.10
C TYR A 283 76.07 -19.23 -0.51
N GLU A 284 76.48 -18.86 0.71
CA GLU A 284 77.61 -19.48 1.39
C GLU A 284 77.33 -20.91 1.93
N ARG A 285 76.05 -21.29 1.98
CA ARG A 285 75.56 -22.50 2.66
C ARG A 285 74.96 -23.52 1.69
N ALA A 286 74.43 -23.06 0.56
CA ALA A 286 73.69 -23.88 -0.39
C ALA A 286 74.59 -24.93 -1.07
N GLY A 287 74.20 -26.20 -0.98
CA GLY A 287 75.03 -27.33 -1.43
C GLY A 287 76.00 -27.86 -0.37
N THR A 288 75.98 -27.29 0.83
CA THR A 288 76.61 -27.89 2.02
C THR A 288 75.62 -28.77 2.78
N LEU A 289 76.09 -29.49 3.80
CA LEU A 289 75.21 -30.28 4.68
C LEU A 289 74.26 -29.40 5.51
N GLU A 290 74.60 -28.13 5.76
CA GLU A 290 73.73 -27.20 6.48
C GLU A 290 72.50 -26.80 5.62
N LEU A 291 72.68 -26.73 4.31
CA LEU A 291 71.64 -26.39 3.35
C LEU A 291 71.81 -27.21 2.06
N PRO A 292 71.32 -28.46 2.04
CA PRO A 292 71.60 -29.38 0.95
C PRO A 292 70.99 -28.98 -0.40
N SER A 293 71.60 -29.42 -1.51
CA SER A 293 71.15 -29.06 -2.87
C SER A 293 69.74 -29.54 -3.22
N TRP A 294 69.19 -30.54 -2.51
CA TRP A 294 67.82 -30.99 -2.73
C TRP A 294 66.77 -29.93 -2.36
N ASN A 295 67.12 -28.94 -1.51
CA ASN A 295 66.26 -27.80 -1.20
C ASN A 295 65.95 -26.93 -2.43
N PHE A 296 66.83 -26.95 -3.44
CA PHE A 296 66.75 -26.13 -4.64
C PHE A 296 66.39 -26.95 -5.90
N ARG A 297 65.90 -28.19 -5.73
CA ARG A 297 65.36 -28.98 -6.85
C ARG A 297 64.10 -28.33 -7.40
N VAL A 298 63.96 -28.34 -8.73
CA VAL A 298 62.82 -27.74 -9.44
C VAL A 298 61.47 -28.18 -8.87
N ALA A 299 61.28 -29.48 -8.62
CA ALA A 299 60.01 -30.00 -8.07
C ALA A 299 59.67 -29.43 -6.68
N ARG A 300 60.68 -29.25 -5.81
CA ARG A 300 60.48 -28.65 -4.49
C ARG A 300 60.21 -27.15 -4.59
N LEU A 301 60.96 -26.44 -5.43
CA LEU A 301 60.73 -25.01 -5.68
C LEU A 301 59.34 -24.75 -6.28
N GLN A 302 58.86 -25.61 -7.19
CA GLN A 302 57.48 -25.53 -7.69
C GLN A 302 56.43 -25.75 -6.60
N ARG A 303 56.68 -26.67 -5.66
CA ARG A 303 55.79 -26.88 -4.51
C ARG A 303 55.75 -25.65 -3.59
N LEU A 304 56.92 -25.06 -3.32
CA LEU A 304 57.03 -23.82 -2.54
C LEU A 304 56.35 -22.65 -3.26
N ASN A 305 56.53 -22.53 -4.58
CA ASN A 305 55.86 -21.52 -5.40
C ASN A 305 54.35 -21.57 -5.25
N ARG A 306 53.76 -22.76 -5.42
CA ARG A 306 52.30 -22.95 -5.27
C ARG A 306 51.83 -22.62 -3.86
N GLN A 307 52.63 -22.94 -2.84
CA GLN A 307 52.31 -22.60 -1.46
C GLN A 307 52.33 -21.09 -1.24
N TYR A 308 53.43 -20.41 -1.60
CA TYR A 308 53.57 -18.97 -1.40
C TYR A 308 52.63 -18.16 -2.29
N GLU A 309 52.31 -18.64 -3.50
CA GLU A 309 51.31 -18.02 -4.36
C GLU A 309 49.90 -18.16 -3.78
N ALA A 310 49.57 -19.28 -3.15
CA ALA A 310 48.30 -19.45 -2.43
C ALA A 310 48.24 -18.55 -1.18
N GLU A 311 49.34 -18.41 -0.43
CA GLU A 311 49.43 -17.51 0.72
C GLU A 311 49.29 -16.04 0.30
N PHE A 312 50.04 -15.60 -0.72
CA PHE A 312 49.97 -14.26 -1.32
C PHE A 312 48.54 -13.94 -1.80
N ARG A 313 47.94 -14.85 -2.58
CA ARG A 313 46.57 -14.68 -3.07
C ARG A 313 45.55 -14.62 -1.94
N ARG A 314 45.70 -15.44 -0.90
CA ARG A 314 44.77 -15.45 0.25
C ARG A 314 44.73 -14.11 0.98
N GLN A 315 45.87 -13.42 1.08
CA GLN A 315 45.95 -12.13 1.76
C GLN A 315 45.40 -11.00 0.91
N ILE A 316 45.77 -10.97 -0.38
CA ILE A 316 45.23 -9.98 -1.32
C ILE A 316 43.74 -10.20 -1.58
N GLN A 317 43.25 -11.43 -1.51
CA GLN A 317 41.82 -11.74 -1.58
C GLN A 317 41.00 -10.93 -0.57
N GLY A 318 41.55 -10.69 0.63
CA GLY A 318 40.89 -9.89 1.64
C GLY A 318 40.64 -8.46 1.15
N TRP A 319 41.72 -7.78 0.79
CA TRP A 319 41.67 -6.41 0.24
C TRP A 319 40.87 -6.28 -1.05
N ARG A 320 40.95 -7.27 -1.94
CA ARG A 320 40.14 -7.30 -3.17
C ARG A 320 38.65 -7.42 -2.86
N THR A 321 38.29 -8.20 -1.84
CA THR A 321 36.91 -8.30 -1.35
C THR A 321 36.46 -6.98 -0.71
N THR A 322 37.34 -6.31 0.04
CA THR A 322 37.08 -4.97 0.60
C THR A 322 36.80 -3.94 -0.48
N LEU A 323 37.65 -3.82 -1.52
CA LEU A 323 37.43 -2.90 -2.63
C LEU A 323 36.17 -3.22 -3.44
N PHE A 324 35.90 -4.52 -3.68
CA PHE A 324 34.66 -4.96 -4.32
C PHE A 324 33.44 -4.50 -3.52
N ALA A 325 33.42 -4.76 -2.21
CA ALA A 325 32.31 -4.41 -1.34
C ALA A 325 32.10 -2.89 -1.26
N LEU A 326 33.18 -2.12 -1.09
CA LEU A 326 33.15 -0.66 -1.11
C LEU A 326 32.52 -0.11 -2.40
N HIS A 327 32.96 -0.63 -3.56
CA HIS A 327 32.41 -0.20 -4.85
C HIS A 327 30.99 -0.73 -5.08
N ASP A 328 30.58 -1.85 -4.46
CA ASP A 328 29.20 -2.35 -4.55
C ASP A 328 28.22 -1.54 -3.72
N ASP A 329 28.62 -1.09 -2.52
CA ASP A 329 27.87 -0.13 -1.71
C ASP A 329 27.75 1.22 -2.44
N TRP A 330 28.85 1.73 -3.00
CA TRP A 330 28.80 2.97 -3.80
C TRP A 330 27.89 2.83 -5.04
N ARG A 331 27.92 1.68 -5.74
CA ARG A 331 26.98 1.43 -6.86
C ARG A 331 25.53 1.38 -6.40
N LEU A 332 25.25 0.82 -5.21
CA LEU A 332 23.91 0.81 -4.65
C LEU A 332 23.41 2.23 -4.37
N ASP A 333 24.24 3.09 -3.77
CA ASP A 333 23.88 4.49 -3.52
C ASP A 333 23.52 5.21 -4.82
N GLU A 334 24.33 5.08 -5.87
CA GLU A 334 24.03 5.72 -7.17
C GLU A 334 22.80 5.14 -7.87
N GLU A 335 22.51 3.84 -7.70
CA GLU A 335 21.26 3.23 -8.19
C GLU A 335 20.03 3.80 -7.48
N LEU A 336 20.12 4.04 -6.18
CA LEU A 336 19.05 4.63 -5.38
C LEU A 336 18.87 6.12 -5.71
N ASN A 337 19.96 6.87 -5.88
CA ASN A 337 19.95 8.26 -6.34
C ASN A 337 19.26 8.39 -7.71
N LEU A 338 19.62 7.53 -8.68
CA LEU A 338 19.01 7.52 -10.00
C LEU A 338 17.49 7.25 -9.96
N LEU A 339 17.07 6.37 -9.05
CA LEU A 339 15.66 6.10 -8.81
C LEU A 339 14.98 7.35 -8.25
N ASN A 340 15.55 7.96 -7.21
CA ASN A 340 15.00 9.18 -6.58
C ASN A 340 14.86 10.30 -7.61
N ASP A 341 15.90 10.58 -8.38
CA ASP A 341 15.87 11.59 -9.44
C ASP A 341 14.81 11.27 -10.50
N THR A 342 14.57 9.99 -10.82
CA THR A 342 13.52 9.60 -11.77
C THR A 342 12.12 9.93 -11.25
N LEU A 343 11.89 9.79 -9.95
CA LEU A 343 10.60 10.12 -9.33
C LEU A 343 10.40 11.61 -9.19
N TRP A 344 11.42 12.34 -8.73
CA TRP A 344 11.37 13.79 -8.66
C TRP A 344 11.20 14.41 -10.04
N LEU A 345 11.82 13.84 -11.08
CA LEU A 345 11.61 14.28 -12.46
C LEU A 345 10.14 14.12 -12.87
N ALA A 346 9.55 12.95 -12.62
CA ALA A 346 8.14 12.71 -12.91
C ALA A 346 7.21 13.65 -12.12
N TYR A 347 7.55 13.95 -10.85
CA TYR A 347 6.83 14.91 -10.03
C TYR A 347 6.90 16.33 -10.60
N PHE A 348 8.09 16.87 -10.88
CA PHE A 348 8.22 18.24 -11.38
C PHE A 348 7.65 18.40 -12.80
N GLN A 349 7.74 17.37 -13.64
CA GLN A 349 7.05 17.36 -14.94
C GLN A 349 5.53 17.47 -14.75
N TRP A 350 4.98 16.76 -13.77
CA TRP A 350 3.58 16.86 -13.43
C TRP A 350 3.22 18.24 -12.87
N VAL A 351 3.97 18.78 -11.90
CA VAL A 351 3.71 20.11 -11.32
C VAL A 351 3.69 21.18 -12.41
N ASN A 352 4.67 21.17 -13.33
CA ASN A 352 4.71 22.11 -14.44
C ASN A 352 3.51 21.97 -15.38
N GLN A 353 3.13 20.74 -15.76
CA GLN A 353 1.95 20.52 -16.60
C GLN A 353 0.63 20.91 -15.90
N HIS A 354 0.54 20.64 -14.60
CA HIS A 354 -0.65 20.90 -13.80
C HIS A 354 -0.84 22.38 -13.51
N LYS A 355 0.22 23.11 -13.12
CA LYS A 355 0.18 24.56 -12.89
C LYS A 355 -0.26 25.31 -14.15
N VAL A 356 0.30 24.96 -15.31
CA VAL A 356 -0.10 25.54 -16.61
C VAL A 356 -1.56 25.21 -16.92
N GLY A 357 -1.99 23.95 -16.77
CA GLY A 357 -3.38 23.55 -17.04
C GLY A 357 -4.42 24.22 -16.11
N MET A 358 -4.11 24.38 -14.83
CA MET A 358 -5.02 25.01 -13.85
C MET A 358 -5.11 26.53 -14.01
N LEU A 359 -3.97 27.21 -14.13
CA LEU A 359 -3.89 28.68 -14.26
C LEU A 359 -4.44 29.16 -15.60
N GLU A 360 -4.19 28.43 -16.70
CA GLU A 360 -4.58 28.90 -18.03
C GLU A 360 -6.01 28.50 -18.44
N GLN A 361 -6.58 27.43 -17.87
CA GLN A 361 -7.87 26.89 -18.35
C GLN A 361 -9.01 26.94 -17.33
N VAL A 362 -8.74 26.72 -16.04
CA VAL A 362 -9.79 26.61 -15.02
C VAL A 362 -10.04 27.96 -14.33
N GLN A 363 -8.97 28.63 -13.91
CA GLN A 363 -9.06 29.90 -13.21
C GLN A 363 -9.85 30.97 -14.00
N PRO A 364 -9.58 31.22 -15.30
CA PRO A 364 -10.33 32.23 -16.06
C PRO A 364 -11.83 31.94 -16.16
N GLN A 365 -12.22 30.66 -16.19
CA GLN A 365 -13.63 30.28 -16.27
C GLN A 365 -14.35 30.50 -14.95
N THR A 366 -13.71 30.21 -13.82
CA THR A 366 -14.29 30.51 -12.49
C THR A 366 -14.41 32.02 -12.25
N GLU A 367 -13.42 32.80 -12.68
CA GLU A 367 -13.47 34.26 -12.62
C GLU A 367 -14.58 34.82 -13.53
N GLN A 368 -14.76 34.24 -14.72
CA GLN A 368 -15.84 34.59 -15.64
C GLN A 368 -17.23 34.27 -15.08
N MET A 369 -17.40 33.16 -14.36
CA MET A 369 -18.64 32.83 -13.66
C MET A 369 -18.98 33.88 -12.60
N ALA A 370 -18.02 34.25 -11.75
CA ALA A 370 -18.19 35.28 -10.74
C ALA A 370 -18.46 36.66 -11.36
N ALA A 371 -17.74 37.03 -12.42
CA ALA A 371 -17.94 38.29 -13.14
C ALA A 371 -19.36 38.39 -13.72
N THR A 372 -19.85 37.32 -14.36
CA THR A 372 -21.20 37.28 -14.94
C THR A 372 -22.28 37.52 -13.89
N ILE A 373 -22.16 36.90 -12.72
CA ILE A 373 -23.13 37.08 -11.63
C ILE A 373 -23.03 38.48 -11.02
N ARG A 374 -21.82 39.02 -10.87
CA ARG A 374 -21.57 40.37 -10.35
C ARG A 374 -22.18 41.44 -11.26
N GLU A 375 -22.01 41.31 -12.59
CA GLU A 375 -22.65 42.21 -13.56
C GLU A 375 -24.18 42.16 -13.50
N SER A 376 -24.78 40.96 -13.37
CA SER A 376 -26.24 40.82 -13.23
C SER A 376 -26.75 41.43 -11.91
N LEU A 377 -25.98 41.34 -10.84
CA LEU A 377 -26.31 41.92 -9.54
C LEU A 377 -26.32 43.45 -9.61
N GLU A 378 -25.27 44.06 -10.16
CA GLU A 378 -25.17 45.52 -10.35
C GLU A 378 -26.31 46.06 -11.23
N ARG A 379 -26.68 45.35 -12.30
CA ARG A 379 -27.77 45.75 -13.20
C ARG A 379 -29.14 45.72 -12.51
N ILE A 380 -29.38 44.79 -11.59
CA ILE A 380 -30.64 44.70 -10.84
C ILE A 380 -30.70 45.73 -9.71
N GLU A 381 -29.57 46.07 -9.06
CA GLU A 381 -29.52 47.13 -8.04
C GLU A 381 -29.87 48.52 -8.61
N VAL A 382 -29.43 48.80 -9.85
CA VAL A 382 -29.64 50.10 -10.51
C VAL A 382 -30.95 50.17 -11.32
N CYS A 383 -31.67 49.05 -11.50
CA CYS A 383 -32.87 49.00 -12.33
C CYS A 383 -34.07 49.73 -11.67
N PRO A 384 -34.74 50.67 -12.35
CA PRO A 384 -35.92 51.34 -11.82
C PRO A 384 -37.07 50.36 -11.54
N LEU A 385 -37.76 50.51 -10.39
CA LEU A 385 -38.86 49.63 -9.95
C LEU A 385 -40.00 49.46 -10.97
N LYS A 386 -40.20 50.43 -11.88
CA LYS A 386 -41.19 50.37 -12.96
C LYS A 386 -40.79 49.46 -14.13
N GLU A 387 -39.50 49.23 -14.32
CA GLU A 387 -38.94 48.39 -15.39
C GLU A 387 -38.38 47.05 -14.89
N MET A 388 -38.45 46.81 -13.57
CA MET A 388 -37.90 45.64 -12.87
C MET A 388 -38.32 44.31 -13.51
N LYS A 389 -39.59 44.14 -13.91
CA LYS A 389 -40.06 42.92 -14.60
C LYS A 389 -39.30 42.62 -15.89
N ARG A 390 -38.97 43.67 -16.66
CA ARG A 390 -38.20 43.53 -17.90
C ARG A 390 -36.73 43.26 -17.60
N GLY A 391 -36.17 43.92 -16.57
CA GLY A 391 -34.81 43.70 -16.07
C GLY A 391 -34.59 42.26 -15.60
N LEU A 392 -35.44 41.75 -14.69
CA LEU A 392 -35.37 40.37 -14.17
C LEU A 392 -35.44 39.32 -15.29
N ARG A 393 -36.32 39.51 -16.28
CA ARG A 393 -36.44 38.61 -17.45
C ARG A 393 -35.22 38.66 -18.37
N GLN A 394 -34.56 39.82 -18.49
CA GLN A 394 -33.33 39.96 -19.27
C GLN A 394 -32.15 39.29 -18.55
N GLU A 395 -32.00 39.53 -17.25
CA GLU A 395 -30.92 38.93 -16.46
C GLU A 395 -31.09 37.42 -16.30
N ARG A 396 -32.32 36.89 -16.12
CA ARG A 396 -32.56 35.44 -16.12
C ARG A 396 -32.11 34.79 -17.44
N ARG A 397 -32.33 35.46 -18.58
CA ARG A 397 -31.88 34.97 -19.89
C ARG A 397 -30.35 35.06 -20.04
N ALA A 398 -29.73 36.12 -19.51
CA ALA A 398 -28.28 36.27 -19.50
C ALA A 398 -27.61 35.15 -18.68
N ILE A 399 -28.10 34.89 -17.46
CA ILE A 399 -27.65 33.79 -16.61
C ILE A 399 -27.87 32.43 -17.28
N ASP A 400 -29.02 32.16 -17.90
CA ASP A 400 -29.23 30.89 -18.64
C ASP A 400 -28.23 30.71 -19.80
N GLN A 401 -28.00 31.76 -20.61
CA GLN A 401 -27.14 31.67 -21.79
C GLN A 401 -25.65 31.64 -21.45
N GLN A 402 -25.18 32.54 -20.58
CA GLN A 402 -23.77 32.72 -20.28
C GLN A 402 -23.30 31.76 -19.18
N LEU A 403 -24.06 31.60 -18.09
CA LEU A 403 -23.66 30.78 -16.96
C LEU A 403 -24.02 29.30 -17.18
N ILE A 404 -25.30 28.99 -17.41
CA ILE A 404 -25.78 27.59 -17.48
C ILE A 404 -25.37 26.87 -18.76
N ARG A 405 -25.45 27.54 -19.92
CA ARG A 405 -25.19 26.89 -21.23
C ARG A 405 -23.75 27.01 -21.72
N GLN A 406 -22.96 27.96 -21.22
CA GLN A 406 -21.59 28.18 -21.67
C GLN A 406 -20.56 27.94 -20.57
N CYS A 407 -20.58 28.72 -19.49
CA CYS A 407 -19.55 28.63 -18.45
C CYS A 407 -19.58 27.29 -17.70
N ILE A 408 -20.74 26.83 -17.22
CA ILE A 408 -20.84 25.57 -16.47
C ILE A 408 -20.36 24.36 -17.29
N PRO A 409 -20.81 24.15 -18.54
CA PRO A 409 -20.33 23.04 -19.37
C PRO A 409 -18.84 23.14 -19.68
N ALA A 410 -18.33 24.35 -19.94
CA ALA A 410 -16.91 24.57 -20.16
C ALA A 410 -16.10 24.20 -18.90
N THR A 411 -16.47 24.71 -17.72
CA THR A 411 -15.77 24.43 -16.45
C THR A 411 -15.83 22.95 -16.13
N THR A 412 -16.99 22.32 -16.31
CA THR A 412 -17.19 20.88 -16.11
C THR A 412 -16.31 20.06 -17.06
N SER A 413 -16.19 20.47 -18.32
CA SER A 413 -15.35 19.78 -19.30
C SER A 413 -13.86 19.88 -18.95
N VAL A 414 -13.37 21.05 -18.51
CA VAL A 414 -11.97 21.23 -18.12
C VAL A 414 -11.65 20.45 -16.85
N ILE A 415 -12.54 20.44 -15.85
CA ILE A 415 -12.39 19.61 -14.63
C ILE A 415 -12.32 18.12 -14.97
N HIS A 416 -13.09 17.65 -15.96
CA HIS A 416 -13.02 16.26 -16.42
C HIS A 416 -11.80 15.95 -17.28
N GLN A 417 -11.31 16.93 -18.06
CA GLN A 417 -10.14 16.79 -18.92
C GLN A 417 -8.82 16.93 -18.14
N GLN A 418 -8.83 17.59 -16.99
CA GLN A 418 -7.69 17.68 -16.07
C GLN A 418 -7.24 16.28 -15.63
N THR A 419 -6.09 15.89 -16.15
CA THR A 419 -5.55 14.53 -16.20
C THR A 419 -4.84 14.08 -14.90
N PHE A 420 -5.36 14.42 -13.73
CA PHE A 420 -4.73 14.02 -12.46
C PHE A 420 -4.55 12.50 -12.35
N ALA A 421 -5.54 11.73 -12.81
CA ALA A 421 -5.46 10.28 -12.83
C ALA A 421 -4.35 9.73 -13.74
N SER A 422 -4.07 10.36 -14.88
CA SER A 422 -2.98 9.89 -15.75
C SER A 422 -1.61 10.30 -15.23
N ALA A 423 -1.52 11.43 -14.53
CA ALA A 423 -0.28 11.85 -13.85
C ALA A 423 0.10 10.91 -12.70
N LEU A 424 -0.86 10.54 -11.84
CA LEU A 424 -0.62 9.52 -10.81
C LEU A 424 -0.26 8.16 -11.42
N ASN A 425 -0.85 7.81 -12.56
CA ASN A 425 -0.46 6.61 -13.29
C ASN A 425 0.96 6.71 -13.88
N ALA A 426 1.38 7.89 -14.34
CA ALA A 426 2.75 8.11 -14.82
C ALA A 426 3.77 8.00 -13.67
N LEU A 427 3.47 8.56 -12.50
CA LEU A 427 4.28 8.38 -11.28
C LEU A 427 4.36 6.92 -10.83
N ARG A 428 3.24 6.21 -10.87
CA ARG A 428 3.18 4.76 -10.62
C ARG A 428 4.05 3.97 -11.59
N GLN A 429 3.93 4.25 -12.89
CA GLN A 429 4.72 3.55 -13.90
C GLN A 429 6.20 3.89 -13.76
N ALA A 430 6.54 5.16 -13.48
CA ALA A 430 7.91 5.58 -13.25
C ALA A 430 8.53 4.88 -12.02
N SER A 431 7.78 4.75 -10.92
CA SER A 431 8.27 4.05 -9.72
C SER A 431 8.45 2.56 -9.95
N GLU A 432 7.50 1.89 -10.59
CA GLU A 432 7.61 0.47 -10.95
C GLU A 432 8.82 0.21 -11.85
N VAL A 433 8.97 1.00 -12.93
CA VAL A 433 10.10 0.87 -13.87
C VAL A 433 11.44 1.17 -13.18
N ALA A 434 11.50 2.22 -12.36
CA ALA A 434 12.74 2.60 -11.69
C ALA A 434 13.17 1.54 -10.66
N VAL A 435 12.22 0.96 -9.90
CA VAL A 435 12.52 -0.17 -9.00
C VAL A 435 12.98 -1.40 -9.77
N GLU A 436 12.38 -1.71 -10.93
CA GLU A 436 12.81 -2.83 -11.78
C GLU A 436 14.24 -2.67 -12.33
N GLN A 437 14.72 -1.44 -12.51
CA GLN A 437 16.07 -1.15 -13.01
C GLN A 437 17.18 -1.37 -11.96
N ILE A 438 16.86 -1.32 -10.66
CA ILE A 438 17.82 -1.60 -9.57
C ILE A 438 18.35 -3.03 -9.70
N ALA A 439 19.63 -3.28 -9.42
CA ALA A 439 20.19 -4.63 -9.47
C ALA A 439 19.51 -5.62 -8.49
N ASP A 440 19.38 -6.87 -8.91
CA ASP A 440 18.81 -7.94 -8.07
C ASP A 440 19.82 -8.53 -7.06
N GLN A 441 21.10 -8.14 -7.15
CA GLN A 441 22.13 -8.65 -6.24
C GLN A 441 23.19 -7.58 -5.95
N ARG A 442 23.30 -7.20 -4.67
CA ARG A 442 24.33 -6.33 -4.10
C ARG A 442 24.89 -6.95 -2.82
N GLY A 443 26.19 -6.89 -2.61
CA GLY A 443 26.89 -7.39 -1.42
C GLY A 443 27.05 -6.29 -0.38
N LEU A 444 26.37 -6.44 0.76
CA LEU A 444 26.46 -5.51 1.89
C LEU A 444 27.39 -6.02 2.98
N VAL A 445 28.08 -5.09 3.65
CA VAL A 445 28.94 -5.38 4.81
C VAL A 445 28.31 -4.80 6.06
N ALA A 446 28.22 -5.57 7.15
CA ALA A 446 27.50 -5.17 8.37
C ALA A 446 28.08 -3.92 9.08
N SER A 447 29.29 -3.47 8.72
CA SER A 447 29.98 -2.31 9.28
C SER A 447 30.76 -1.56 8.20
N ASP A 448 30.91 -0.23 8.33
CA ASP A 448 31.71 0.67 7.45
C ASP A 448 33.25 0.45 7.62
N ALA A 449 33.64 -0.76 8.00
CA ALA A 449 35.00 -1.20 8.30
C ALA A 449 35.73 -1.60 7.01
N TYR A 450 35.87 -0.64 6.09
CA TYR A 450 36.68 -0.78 4.88
C TYR A 450 38.18 -0.61 5.13
N ASP A 451 38.56 -0.35 6.38
CA ASP A 451 39.95 -0.06 6.77
C ASP A 451 40.75 -1.36 7.03
N GLU A 452 40.11 -2.53 6.91
CA GLU A 452 40.69 -3.86 7.13
C GLU A 452 40.31 -4.85 6.00
N PRO A 453 41.09 -5.93 5.79
CA PRO A 453 40.81 -6.91 4.75
C PRO A 453 39.60 -7.81 5.11
N LEU A 454 38.54 -7.75 4.29
CA LEU A 454 37.30 -8.49 4.49
C LEU A 454 37.35 -9.92 3.96
N ARG A 455 36.67 -10.86 4.62
CA ARG A 455 36.48 -12.22 4.06
C ARG A 455 35.24 -12.25 3.17
N LEU A 456 35.21 -13.18 2.22
CA LEU A 456 34.03 -13.44 1.39
C LEU A 456 32.78 -13.79 2.22
N SER A 457 32.95 -14.37 3.41
CA SER A 457 31.85 -14.67 4.34
C SER A 457 31.23 -13.44 5.00
N ASP A 458 31.96 -12.32 5.01
CA ASP A 458 31.57 -11.10 5.69
C ASP A 458 30.67 -10.24 4.79
N VAL A 459 30.66 -10.53 3.48
CA VAL A 459 29.79 -9.91 2.48
C VAL A 459 28.46 -10.67 2.40
N SER A 460 27.38 -9.98 2.78
CA SER A 460 26.02 -10.50 2.72
C SER A 460 25.31 -10.01 1.47
N TYR A 461 24.96 -10.91 0.56
CA TYR A 461 24.21 -10.54 -0.64
C TYR A 461 22.74 -10.29 -0.34
N VAL A 462 22.22 -9.15 -0.78
CA VAL A 462 20.80 -8.75 -0.72
C VAL A 462 20.32 -8.41 -2.13
N SER A 463 18.99 -8.42 -2.32
CA SER A 463 18.35 -7.90 -3.54
C SER A 463 17.63 -6.61 -3.19
N PRO A 464 18.24 -5.42 -3.42
CA PRO A 464 17.59 -4.15 -3.13
C PRO A 464 16.27 -4.01 -3.91
N ARG A 465 16.22 -4.47 -5.17
CA ARG A 465 14.99 -4.58 -5.96
C ARG A 465 13.88 -5.32 -5.23
N GLN A 466 14.16 -6.50 -4.67
CA GLN A 466 13.15 -7.28 -3.95
C GLN A 466 12.75 -6.63 -2.62
N LEU A 467 13.67 -5.94 -1.94
CA LEU A 467 13.37 -5.22 -0.71
C LEU A 467 12.45 -4.03 -0.99
N ALA A 468 12.75 -3.23 -2.01
CA ALA A 468 11.92 -2.13 -2.47
C ALA A 468 10.52 -2.62 -2.91
N ASN A 469 10.44 -3.68 -3.72
CA ASN A 469 9.17 -4.26 -4.18
C ASN A 469 8.31 -4.84 -3.06
N TYR A 470 8.91 -5.30 -1.96
CA TYR A 470 8.17 -5.96 -0.89
C TYR A 470 7.57 -4.98 0.12
N GLU A 471 8.31 -3.93 0.50
CA GLU A 471 7.90 -3.03 1.57
C GLU A 471 7.63 -1.60 1.08
N MET A 472 8.53 -1.03 0.28
CA MET A 472 8.50 0.40 -0.04
C MET A 472 7.51 0.71 -1.17
N LEU A 473 7.59 -0.01 -2.28
CA LEU A 473 6.74 0.23 -3.45
C LEU A 473 5.25 0.04 -3.11
N PRO A 474 4.83 -1.01 -2.38
CA PRO A 474 3.42 -1.15 -2.00
C PRO A 474 2.91 -0.01 -1.11
N LEU A 475 3.73 0.52 -0.19
CA LEU A 475 3.37 1.66 0.66
C LEU A 475 3.19 2.93 -0.18
N PHE A 476 4.11 3.19 -1.11
CA PHE A 476 4.01 4.31 -2.03
C PHE A 476 2.78 4.19 -2.95
N LEU A 477 2.53 3.01 -3.52
CA LEU A 477 1.35 2.78 -4.37
C LEU A 477 0.03 2.91 -3.58
N ALA A 478 0.01 2.51 -2.30
CA ALA A 478 -1.14 2.72 -1.43
C ALA A 478 -1.38 4.23 -1.20
N ALA A 479 -0.34 5.01 -0.89
CA ALA A 479 -0.44 6.46 -0.75
C ALA A 479 -0.98 7.13 -2.03
N LEU A 480 -0.47 6.76 -3.22
CA LEU A 480 -0.98 7.29 -4.49
C LEU A 480 -2.46 6.95 -4.73
N ASN A 481 -2.91 5.75 -4.33
CA ASN A 481 -4.32 5.36 -4.43
C ASN A 481 -5.22 6.17 -3.47
N ASP A 482 -4.74 6.40 -2.25
CA ASP A 482 -5.47 7.20 -1.26
C ASP A 482 -5.60 8.66 -1.72
N ILE A 483 -4.52 9.25 -2.24
CA ILE A 483 -4.54 10.58 -2.87
C ILE A 483 -5.55 10.61 -4.03
N GLN A 484 -5.55 9.59 -4.90
CA GLN A 484 -6.51 9.49 -6.01
C GLN A 484 -7.96 9.47 -5.52
N LEU A 485 -8.25 8.74 -4.44
CA LEU A 485 -9.59 8.64 -3.86
C LEU A 485 -10.04 9.99 -3.29
N GLN A 486 -9.18 10.66 -2.53
CA GLN A 486 -9.47 11.97 -1.93
C GLN A 486 -9.65 13.06 -2.99
N THR A 487 -8.81 13.07 -4.04
CA THR A 487 -8.99 13.98 -5.18
C THR A 487 -10.34 13.75 -5.85
N ARG A 488 -10.76 12.50 -6.11
CA ARG A 488 -12.07 12.23 -6.71
C ARG A 488 -13.23 12.76 -5.86
N GLN A 489 -13.13 12.65 -4.54
CA GLN A 489 -14.13 13.20 -3.62
C GLN A 489 -14.20 14.72 -3.69
N LYS A 490 -13.05 15.42 -3.62
CA LYS A 490 -12.97 16.88 -3.74
C LYS A 490 -13.47 17.38 -5.11
N VAL A 491 -13.08 16.71 -6.20
CA VAL A 491 -13.59 17.00 -7.55
C VAL A 491 -15.12 16.85 -7.62
N GLY A 492 -15.68 15.81 -7.01
CA GLY A 492 -17.13 15.64 -6.92
C GLY A 492 -17.83 16.76 -6.17
N GLN A 493 -17.22 17.29 -5.10
CA GLN A 493 -17.74 18.45 -4.36
C GLN A 493 -17.71 19.72 -5.21
N ILE A 494 -16.61 19.97 -5.92
CA ILE A 494 -16.47 21.12 -6.84
C ILE A 494 -17.51 21.03 -7.97
N GLN A 495 -17.70 19.86 -8.56
CA GLN A 495 -18.73 19.66 -9.60
C GLN A 495 -20.14 20.00 -9.11
N LYS A 496 -20.45 19.59 -7.87
CA LYS A 496 -21.74 19.92 -7.24
C LYS A 496 -21.89 21.43 -7.06
N LEU A 497 -20.85 22.11 -6.59
CA LEU A 497 -20.85 23.57 -6.42
C LEU A 497 -20.99 24.32 -7.75
N VAL A 498 -20.32 23.85 -8.81
CA VAL A 498 -20.43 24.43 -10.17
C VAL A 498 -21.89 24.37 -10.65
N GLN A 499 -22.60 23.28 -10.39
CA GLN A 499 -24.02 23.14 -10.74
C GLN A 499 -24.92 24.02 -9.86
N GLU A 500 -24.66 24.09 -8.56
CA GLU A 500 -25.42 24.90 -7.59
C GLU A 500 -25.36 26.39 -7.91
N VAL A 501 -24.20 26.92 -8.33
CA VAL A 501 -24.04 28.33 -8.72
C VAL A 501 -25.05 28.72 -9.81
N GLY A 502 -25.17 27.91 -10.86
CA GLY A 502 -26.12 28.17 -11.95
C GLY A 502 -27.58 28.05 -11.50
N GLN A 503 -27.90 27.01 -10.72
CA GLN A 503 -29.27 26.74 -10.28
C GLN A 503 -29.79 27.80 -9.31
N ILE A 504 -28.97 28.24 -8.35
CA ILE A 504 -29.34 29.26 -7.35
C ILE A 504 -29.60 30.61 -8.04
N SER A 505 -28.70 31.04 -8.94
CA SER A 505 -28.88 32.29 -9.67
C SER A 505 -30.11 32.26 -10.58
N TYR A 506 -30.38 31.14 -11.26
CA TYR A 506 -31.54 31.02 -12.14
C TYR A 506 -32.87 30.93 -11.37
N PHE A 507 -32.94 30.08 -10.35
CA PHE A 507 -34.18 29.81 -9.60
C PHE A 507 -34.66 31.02 -8.80
N ASN A 508 -33.74 31.79 -8.20
CA ASN A 508 -34.13 33.00 -7.47
C ASN A 508 -34.60 34.11 -8.41
N LEU A 509 -34.01 34.24 -9.60
CA LEU A 509 -34.52 35.15 -10.63
C LEU A 509 -35.90 34.72 -11.14
N ASP A 510 -36.17 33.41 -11.23
CA ASP A 510 -37.47 32.87 -11.63
C ASP A 510 -38.55 33.06 -10.56
N SER A 511 -38.20 32.83 -9.30
CA SER A 511 -39.04 33.10 -8.12
C SER A 511 -39.36 34.60 -8.01
N ALA A 512 -38.38 35.48 -8.21
CA ALA A 512 -38.59 36.92 -8.24
C ALA A 512 -39.58 37.36 -9.35
N ILE A 513 -39.52 36.73 -10.53
CA ILE A 513 -40.48 36.99 -11.62
C ILE A 513 -41.89 36.51 -11.23
N SER A 514 -42.00 35.37 -10.56
CA SER A 514 -43.29 34.78 -10.16
C SER A 514 -43.99 35.60 -9.06
N VAL A 515 -43.23 36.08 -8.06
CA VAL A 515 -43.74 36.98 -7.01
C VAL A 515 -44.22 38.31 -7.57
N TYR A 516 -43.59 38.79 -8.66
CA TYR A 516 -44.04 39.98 -9.40
C TYR A 516 -45.34 39.73 -10.19
N GLU A 517 -45.68 38.47 -10.50
CA GLU A 517 -46.89 38.11 -11.25
C GLU A 517 -48.13 37.91 -10.38
N GLU A 518 -47.98 37.72 -9.07
CA GLU A 518 -49.08 37.73 -8.10
C GLU A 518 -49.48 39.17 -7.74
N GLU A 519 -50.75 39.54 -7.90
CA GLU A 519 -51.28 40.92 -7.77
C GLU A 519 -51.21 41.53 -6.34
N SER A 520 -50.64 40.82 -5.37
CA SER A 520 -50.61 41.18 -3.94
C SER A 520 -49.26 41.64 -3.39
N SER A 521 -48.18 41.63 -4.17
CA SER A 521 -46.80 41.79 -3.68
C SER A 521 -46.16 43.10 -4.12
N THR A 522 -45.25 43.67 -3.31
CA THR A 522 -44.57 44.93 -3.65
C THR A 522 -43.40 44.71 -4.62
N SER A 523 -43.17 45.65 -5.55
CA SER A 523 -42.04 45.59 -6.52
C SER A 523 -40.67 45.48 -5.84
N GLU A 524 -40.58 45.92 -4.59
CA GLU A 524 -39.38 45.86 -3.74
C GLU A 524 -39.08 44.42 -3.25
N GLU A 525 -40.10 43.62 -2.91
CA GLU A 525 -39.92 42.21 -2.47
C GLU A 525 -39.32 41.34 -3.59
N ALA A 526 -39.79 41.50 -4.83
CA ALA A 526 -39.25 40.78 -5.99
C ALA A 526 -37.79 41.17 -6.28
N GLN A 527 -37.43 42.45 -6.12
CA GLN A 527 -36.05 42.90 -6.28
C GLN A 527 -35.14 42.33 -5.18
N GLN A 528 -35.62 42.30 -3.93
CA GLN A 528 -34.87 41.76 -2.80
C GLN A 528 -34.58 40.25 -2.98
N ILE A 529 -35.57 39.46 -3.41
CA ILE A 529 -35.41 38.03 -3.69
C ILE A 529 -34.34 37.78 -4.77
N ALA A 530 -34.35 38.60 -5.84
CA ALA A 530 -33.35 38.49 -6.91
C ALA A 530 -31.93 38.86 -6.43
N LEU A 531 -31.80 39.94 -5.65
CA LEU A 531 -30.51 40.39 -5.12
C LEU A 531 -29.92 39.40 -4.14
N GLU A 532 -30.71 38.85 -3.23
CA GLU A 532 -30.25 37.82 -2.30
C GLU A 532 -29.82 36.55 -3.04
N GLY A 533 -30.58 36.12 -4.05
CA GLY A 533 -30.24 34.96 -4.86
C GLY A 533 -28.95 35.11 -5.66
N LEU A 534 -28.72 36.28 -6.27
CA LEU A 534 -27.48 36.57 -6.98
C LEU A 534 -26.29 36.76 -6.05
N LYS A 535 -26.47 37.39 -4.87
CA LYS A 535 -25.42 37.48 -3.84
C LYS A 535 -24.96 36.09 -3.40
N ARG A 536 -25.90 35.18 -3.13
CA ARG A 536 -25.59 33.78 -2.80
C ARG A 536 -24.89 33.05 -3.94
N GLY A 537 -25.34 33.26 -5.18
CA GLY A 537 -24.68 32.72 -6.37
C GLY A 537 -23.24 33.21 -6.53
N LEU A 538 -22.98 34.49 -6.24
CA LEU A 538 -21.65 35.11 -6.31
C LEU A 538 -20.72 34.54 -5.24
N THR A 539 -21.19 34.43 -3.98
CA THR A 539 -20.43 33.82 -2.89
C THR A 539 -20.03 32.38 -3.23
N ASN A 540 -20.95 31.60 -3.81
CA ASN A 540 -20.63 30.23 -4.23
C ASN A 540 -19.65 30.18 -5.42
N ALA A 541 -19.71 31.15 -6.34
CA ALA A 541 -18.76 31.27 -7.44
C ALA A 541 -17.35 31.66 -6.96
N GLU A 542 -17.23 32.53 -5.95
CA GLU A 542 -15.96 32.88 -5.33
C GLU A 542 -15.40 31.71 -4.50
N ARG A 543 -16.27 30.97 -3.77
CA ARG A 543 -15.87 29.74 -3.06
C ARG A 543 -15.35 28.65 -3.99
N LEU A 544 -15.88 28.55 -5.21
CA LEU A 544 -15.38 27.60 -6.21
C LEU A 544 -13.90 27.84 -6.56
N HIS A 545 -13.51 29.11 -6.68
CA HIS A 545 -12.13 29.47 -6.95
C HIS A 545 -11.20 29.03 -5.80
N GLU A 546 -11.58 29.32 -4.55
CA GLU A 546 -10.86 28.91 -3.35
C GLU A 546 -10.73 27.37 -3.25
N GLN A 547 -11.82 26.62 -3.45
CA GLN A 547 -11.80 25.16 -3.40
C GLN A 547 -10.93 24.53 -4.50
N LEU A 548 -10.81 25.17 -5.67
CA LEU A 548 -9.94 24.72 -6.76
C LEU A 548 -8.45 24.98 -6.45
N GLN A 549 -8.13 26.09 -5.79
CA GLN A 549 -6.78 26.35 -5.29
C GLN A 549 -6.42 25.36 -4.18
N GLU A 550 -7.29 25.16 -3.19
CA GLU A 550 -7.11 24.17 -2.13
C GLU A 550 -6.92 22.75 -2.68
N LEU A 551 -7.64 22.37 -3.76
CA LEU A 551 -7.46 21.09 -4.42
C LEU A 551 -6.07 20.97 -5.04
N THR A 552 -5.60 22.02 -5.70
CA THR A 552 -4.28 22.05 -6.34
C THR A 552 -3.16 21.96 -5.30
N ASP A 553 -3.26 22.74 -4.23
CA ASP A 553 -2.29 22.74 -3.14
C ASP A 553 -2.27 21.38 -2.41
N TYR A 554 -3.45 20.78 -2.20
CA TYR A 554 -3.58 19.44 -1.65
C TYR A 554 -2.90 18.39 -2.54
N GLN A 555 -3.14 18.44 -3.86
CA GLN A 555 -2.52 17.51 -4.80
C GLN A 555 -1.00 17.66 -4.82
N GLU A 556 -0.49 18.89 -4.90
CA GLU A 556 0.95 19.17 -4.92
C GLU A 556 1.61 18.71 -3.61
N GLY A 557 1.03 19.10 -2.47
CA GLY A 557 1.54 18.77 -1.15
C GLY A 557 1.55 17.27 -0.84
N GLU A 558 0.45 16.55 -1.12
CA GLU A 558 0.38 15.12 -0.80
C GLU A 558 1.22 14.26 -1.74
N VAL A 559 1.31 14.61 -3.04
CA VAL A 559 2.20 13.89 -3.96
C VAL A 559 3.66 14.15 -3.61
N HIS A 560 4.03 15.41 -3.31
CA HIS A 560 5.37 15.75 -2.83
C HIS A 560 5.74 14.92 -1.59
N LYS A 561 4.84 14.89 -0.60
CA LYS A 561 5.02 14.12 0.64
C LYS A 561 5.16 12.63 0.36
N ALA A 562 4.35 12.05 -0.52
CA ALA A 562 4.46 10.64 -0.87
C ALA A 562 5.80 10.29 -1.55
N VAL A 563 6.30 11.15 -2.44
CA VAL A 563 7.61 10.97 -3.07
C VAL A 563 8.73 11.10 -2.03
N GLN A 564 8.64 12.09 -1.15
CA GLN A 564 9.61 12.30 -0.07
C GLN A 564 9.64 11.13 0.94
N GLU A 565 8.48 10.64 1.38
CA GLU A 565 8.39 9.48 2.28
C GLU A 565 8.98 8.22 1.63
N PHE A 566 8.79 8.05 0.31
CA PHE A 566 9.39 6.95 -0.42
C PHE A 566 10.92 7.10 -0.53
N GLU A 567 11.42 8.29 -0.81
CA GLU A 567 12.85 8.61 -0.79
C GLU A 567 13.48 8.33 0.59
N GLU A 568 12.83 8.74 1.68
CA GLU A 568 13.33 8.49 3.04
C GLU A 568 13.44 6.99 3.34
N GLN A 569 12.46 6.20 2.89
CA GLN A 569 12.50 4.74 3.01
C GLN A 569 13.61 4.11 2.16
N LEU A 570 13.81 4.59 0.93
CA LEU A 570 14.88 4.12 0.04
C LEU A 570 16.26 4.49 0.55
N THR A 571 16.43 5.71 1.08
CA THR A 571 17.67 6.13 1.74
C THR A 571 17.97 5.22 2.93
N GLY A 572 16.93 4.69 3.60
CA GLY A 572 17.09 3.62 4.58
C GLY A 572 17.87 2.41 4.07
N LEU A 573 17.74 2.01 2.79
CA LEU A 573 18.47 0.88 2.19
C LEU A 573 19.98 1.11 2.11
N THR A 574 20.44 2.36 2.08
CA THR A 574 21.88 2.69 2.15
C THR A 574 22.47 2.34 3.53
N ASN A 575 21.62 2.23 4.56
CA ASN A 575 22.04 1.74 5.86
C ASN A 575 22.08 0.20 5.88
N ASN A 576 23.31 -0.34 5.88
CA ASN A 576 23.58 -1.78 5.85
C ASN A 576 22.85 -2.56 6.96
N HIS A 577 22.62 -1.97 8.14
CA HIS A 577 21.86 -2.62 9.21
C HIS A 577 20.37 -2.75 8.87
N TYR A 578 19.77 -1.66 8.37
CA TYR A 578 18.37 -1.61 8.00
C TYR A 578 18.06 -2.54 6.81
N ALA A 579 18.93 -2.58 5.80
CA ALA A 579 18.80 -3.49 4.66
C ALA A 579 18.87 -4.98 5.07
N LEU A 580 19.76 -5.32 6.02
CA LEU A 580 19.84 -6.68 6.57
C LEU A 580 18.59 -7.04 7.40
N GLU A 581 18.06 -6.10 8.17
CA GLU A 581 16.82 -6.30 8.92
C GLU A 581 15.62 -6.52 7.99
N LEU A 582 15.46 -5.69 6.96
CA LEU A 582 14.43 -5.84 5.94
C LEU A 582 14.53 -7.20 5.23
N LYS A 583 15.74 -7.66 4.91
CA LYS A 583 15.95 -9.01 4.35
C LYS A 583 15.44 -10.11 5.29
N ILE A 584 15.68 -9.99 6.60
CA ILE A 584 15.16 -10.95 7.58
C ILE A 584 13.63 -10.91 7.62
N ARG A 585 13.03 -9.71 7.59
CA ARG A 585 11.56 -9.54 7.56
C ARG A 585 10.95 -10.15 6.29
N LEU A 586 11.51 -9.86 5.11
CA LEU A 586 11.11 -10.46 3.83
C LEU A 586 11.21 -12.00 3.87
N ALA A 587 12.29 -12.54 4.42
CA ALA A 587 12.47 -14.00 4.55
C ALA A 587 11.41 -14.63 5.47
N ARG A 588 11.11 -14.00 6.62
CA ARG A 588 10.03 -14.44 7.53
C ARG A 588 8.66 -14.38 6.86
N ALA A 589 8.38 -13.32 6.11
CA ALA A 589 7.13 -13.15 5.39
C ALA A 589 6.92 -14.25 4.34
N ARG A 590 7.94 -14.52 3.50
CA ARG A 590 7.91 -15.63 2.54
C ARG A 590 7.69 -16.98 3.21
N ALA A 591 8.33 -17.23 4.36
CA ALA A 591 8.10 -18.45 5.14
C ALA A 591 6.64 -18.57 5.61
N SER A 592 6.02 -17.46 6.03
CA SER A 592 4.61 -17.43 6.43
C SER A 592 3.63 -17.61 5.26
N GLU A 593 3.91 -17.05 4.09
CA GLU A 593 3.12 -17.23 2.87
C GLU A 593 3.20 -18.67 2.33
N GLN A 594 4.40 -19.24 2.32
CA GLN A 594 4.60 -20.65 2.00
C GLN A 594 3.85 -21.55 3.00
N THR A 595 3.75 -21.15 4.27
CA THR A 595 2.95 -21.86 5.29
C THR A 595 1.45 -21.81 4.97
N LYS A 596 0.91 -20.71 4.41
CA LYS A 596 -0.50 -20.64 3.95
C LYS A 596 -0.78 -21.59 2.78
N ILE A 597 0.16 -21.71 1.84
CA ILE A 597 0.05 -22.64 0.69
C ILE A 597 0.16 -24.10 1.17
N VAL A 598 1.01 -24.39 2.15
CA VAL A 598 1.11 -25.71 2.80
C VAL A 598 -0.14 -26.03 3.61
N GLN A 599 -0.74 -25.04 4.30
CA GLN A 599 -2.02 -25.19 5.01
C GLN A 599 -3.17 -25.52 4.03
N GLN A 600 -3.22 -24.92 2.85
CA GLN A 600 -4.23 -25.26 1.83
C GLN A 600 -4.05 -26.69 1.27
N LYS A 601 -2.80 -27.16 1.13
CA LYS A 601 -2.50 -28.57 0.78
C LYS A 601 -2.85 -29.53 1.92
N ALA A 602 -2.59 -29.16 3.17
CA ALA A 602 -2.94 -29.93 4.36
C ALA A 602 -4.46 -30.04 4.56
N ILE A 603 -5.22 -28.97 4.31
CA ILE A 603 -6.70 -28.95 4.35
C ILE A 603 -7.30 -29.92 3.31
N ARG A 604 -6.64 -30.11 2.16
CA ARG A 604 -7.07 -31.08 1.14
C ARG A 604 -6.82 -32.53 1.57
N TYR A 605 -5.73 -32.77 2.30
CA TYR A 605 -5.37 -34.10 2.82
C TYR A 605 -6.21 -34.49 4.06
N THR A 606 -6.49 -33.53 4.95
CA THR A 606 -7.37 -33.76 6.11
C THR A 606 -8.82 -34.03 5.68
N ARG A 607 -9.31 -33.43 4.58
CA ARG A 607 -10.65 -33.70 4.02
C ARG A 607 -10.87 -35.16 3.59
N GLN A 608 -9.80 -35.89 3.25
CA GLN A 608 -9.84 -37.31 2.89
C GLN A 608 -9.62 -38.25 4.09
N ALA A 609 -8.93 -37.79 5.14
CA ALA A 609 -8.67 -38.57 6.36
C ALA A 609 -9.78 -38.44 7.43
N LEU A 610 -10.50 -37.31 7.46
CA LEU A 610 -11.56 -37.00 8.45
C LEU A 610 -12.71 -38.04 8.50
N PRO A 611 -13.21 -38.59 7.37
CA PRO A 611 -14.28 -39.59 7.40
C PRO A 611 -13.85 -40.93 8.02
N ARG A 612 -12.54 -41.20 8.12
CA ARG A 612 -12.00 -42.42 8.72
C ARG A 612 -11.79 -42.28 10.23
N LEU A 613 -11.42 -41.09 10.70
CA LEU A 613 -11.32 -40.80 12.14
C LEU A 613 -12.69 -40.60 12.81
N MET A 614 -13.66 -39.98 12.13
CA MET A 614 -15.03 -39.79 12.65
C MET A 614 -15.80 -41.10 12.86
N LYS A 615 -15.45 -42.18 12.16
CA LYS A 615 -16.00 -43.52 12.40
C LYS A 615 -15.49 -44.20 13.67
N TYR A 616 -14.43 -43.68 14.30
CA TYR A 616 -13.87 -44.24 15.53
C TYR A 616 -14.23 -43.41 16.78
N THR A 617 -14.42 -42.10 16.66
CA THR A 617 -14.72 -41.20 17.81
C THR A 617 -16.21 -41.05 18.13
N SER A 618 -17.10 -41.29 17.15
CA SER A 618 -18.56 -41.19 17.33
C SER A 618 -19.19 -42.31 18.19
N ARG A 619 -18.38 -43.27 18.66
CA ARG A 619 -18.83 -44.34 19.57
C ARG A 619 -18.64 -44.01 21.06
N GLN A 620 -17.87 -42.99 21.41
CA GLN A 620 -17.55 -42.61 22.80
C GLN A 620 -18.22 -41.31 23.28
N TYR A 621 -18.76 -40.48 22.37
CA TYR A 621 -19.35 -39.18 22.73
C TYR A 621 -20.87 -39.22 23.05
N ARG A 622 -21.48 -40.41 22.98
CA ARG A 622 -22.93 -40.61 23.19
C ARG A 622 -23.34 -40.75 24.67
N GLU A 623 -22.39 -40.71 25.60
CA GLU A 623 -22.65 -40.88 27.04
C GLU A 623 -22.46 -39.61 27.90
N SER A 624 -22.15 -38.44 27.31
CA SER A 624 -21.86 -37.22 28.10
C SER A 624 -22.78 -36.00 27.86
N SER A 625 -23.80 -36.09 27.01
CA SER A 625 -24.68 -34.94 26.72
C SER A 625 -25.94 -34.82 27.59
N GLN A 626 -26.09 -35.60 28.66
CA GLN A 626 -27.28 -35.54 29.54
C GLN A 626 -27.09 -34.76 30.87
N ARG A 627 -26.01 -33.98 31.05
CA ARG A 627 -25.77 -33.26 32.32
C ARG A 627 -25.65 -31.73 32.25
N ILE A 628 -25.89 -31.08 31.11
CA ILE A 628 -25.76 -29.61 30.98
C ILE A 628 -27.13 -28.89 30.95
N GLY A 629 -28.23 -29.61 31.20
CA GLY A 629 -29.57 -29.01 31.34
C GLY A 629 -29.93 -28.51 32.74
N LEU A 630 -29.17 -28.87 33.78
CA LEU A 630 -29.59 -28.71 35.19
C LEU A 630 -28.99 -27.50 35.94
N TYR A 631 -27.99 -26.82 35.38
CA TYR A 631 -27.36 -25.66 36.04
C TYR A 631 -27.97 -24.29 35.68
N ARG A 632 -28.79 -24.21 34.62
CA ARG A 632 -29.43 -22.95 34.18
C ARG A 632 -30.70 -22.58 34.94
N ARG A 633 -31.29 -23.50 35.71
CA ARG A 633 -32.55 -23.27 36.47
C ARG A 633 -32.34 -22.93 37.95
N ARG A 634 -31.10 -22.88 38.44
CA ARG A 634 -30.77 -22.62 39.86
C ARG A 634 -30.22 -21.22 40.13
N ILE A 635 -29.99 -20.40 39.10
CA ILE A 635 -29.50 -19.03 39.23
C ILE A 635 -30.66 -18.07 38.96
N GLY A 636 -31.69 -18.11 39.81
CA GLY A 636 -32.89 -17.28 39.68
C GLY A 636 -32.55 -15.80 39.45
N MET A 637 -32.62 -15.39 38.19
CA MET A 637 -32.52 -14.02 37.71
C MET A 637 -33.59 -13.84 36.64
N ASP A 638 -34.82 -13.64 37.11
CA ASP A 638 -35.80 -12.88 36.37
C ASP A 638 -36.19 -11.72 37.29
N SER A 639 -35.48 -10.61 37.18
CA SER A 639 -35.92 -9.33 37.72
C SER A 639 -36.96 -8.77 36.75
N THR A 640 -38.23 -8.88 37.12
CA THR A 640 -39.32 -8.12 36.50
C THR A 640 -39.18 -6.66 36.91
N ALA A 641 -38.56 -5.84 36.07
CA ALA A 641 -38.54 -4.39 36.21
C ALA A 641 -39.78 -3.79 35.53
N GLU A 642 -40.30 -2.71 36.10
CA GLU A 642 -41.46 -1.93 35.65
C GLU A 642 -41.19 -1.31 34.26
N VAL A 643 -42.05 -1.61 33.29
CA VAL A 643 -41.84 -1.36 31.85
C VAL A 643 -42.60 -0.12 31.33
N SER A 644 -43.62 0.34 32.06
CA SER A 644 -44.64 1.24 31.47
C SER A 644 -44.24 2.72 31.41
N THR A 645 -43.37 3.21 32.31
CA THR A 645 -43.03 4.65 32.36
C THR A 645 -41.99 5.06 31.31
N GLU A 646 -40.99 4.21 31.05
CA GLU A 646 -39.87 4.56 30.17
C GLU A 646 -40.27 4.63 28.68
N ILE A 647 -41.22 3.82 28.22
CA ILE A 647 -41.65 3.79 26.81
C ILE A 647 -42.53 4.99 26.47
N SER A 648 -43.46 5.34 27.37
CA SER A 648 -44.37 6.47 27.18
C SER A 648 -43.59 7.79 27.14
N ASP A 649 -42.62 7.97 28.04
CA ASP A 649 -41.71 9.12 28.04
C ASP A 649 -40.85 9.15 26.75
N PHE A 650 -40.29 8.01 26.34
CA PHE A 650 -39.47 7.88 25.12
C PHE A 650 -40.21 8.25 23.83
N LEU A 651 -41.49 7.88 23.71
CA LEU A 651 -42.31 8.16 22.54
C LEU A 651 -42.83 9.60 22.56
N ALA A 652 -43.26 10.10 23.72
CA ALA A 652 -43.67 11.49 23.90
C ALA A 652 -42.53 12.45 23.54
N GLU A 653 -41.29 12.16 23.96
CA GLU A 653 -40.10 12.94 23.58
C GLU A 653 -39.85 12.94 22.07
N THR A 654 -40.11 11.81 21.40
CA THR A 654 -39.89 11.69 19.96
C THR A 654 -40.92 12.50 19.17
N GLU A 655 -42.20 12.47 19.55
CA GLU A 655 -43.23 13.32 18.94
C GLU A 655 -42.97 14.80 19.21
N VAL A 656 -42.53 15.16 20.42
CA VAL A 656 -42.14 16.54 20.76
C VAL A 656 -40.96 17.00 19.91
N ALA A 657 -39.94 16.15 19.69
CA ALA A 657 -38.80 16.49 18.84
C ALA A 657 -39.20 16.70 17.38
N ILE A 658 -40.07 15.83 16.83
CA ILE A 658 -40.58 15.95 15.46
C ILE A 658 -41.40 17.25 15.30
N ASN A 659 -42.27 17.56 16.27
CA ASN A 659 -43.12 18.75 16.23
C ASN A 659 -42.35 20.08 16.36
N ARG A 660 -41.15 20.07 16.95
CA ARG A 660 -40.25 21.24 16.99
C ARG A 660 -39.58 21.54 15.66
N LEU A 661 -39.49 20.57 14.76
CA LEU A 661 -38.83 20.75 13.48
C LEU A 661 -39.71 21.56 12.50
N PRO A 662 -39.10 22.34 11.60
CA PRO A 662 -39.83 23.10 10.59
C PRO A 662 -40.70 22.19 9.71
N TYR A 663 -41.85 22.70 9.26
CA TYR A 663 -42.81 21.92 8.46
C TYR A 663 -42.19 21.29 7.20
N VAL A 664 -41.28 22.02 6.52
CA VAL A 664 -40.53 21.52 5.36
C VAL A 664 -39.70 20.30 5.73
N TYR A 665 -39.04 20.32 6.89
CA TYR A 665 -38.21 19.22 7.39
C TYR A 665 -39.06 17.99 7.75
N GLN A 666 -40.21 18.19 8.42
CA GLN A 666 -41.15 17.11 8.72
C GLN A 666 -41.66 16.42 7.45
N ARG A 667 -41.98 17.21 6.39
CA ARG A 667 -42.45 16.68 5.11
C ARG A 667 -41.37 15.90 4.37
N LEU A 668 -40.14 16.43 4.32
CA LEU A 668 -39.00 15.81 3.64
C LEU A 668 -38.59 14.46 4.24
N PHE A 669 -38.80 14.26 5.54
CA PHE A 669 -38.46 13.03 6.25
C PHE A 669 -39.67 12.16 6.60
N SER A 670 -40.84 12.46 6.00
CA SER A 670 -42.02 11.61 6.16
C SER A 670 -41.79 10.20 5.63
N ILE A 671 -42.28 9.19 6.36
CA ILE A 671 -42.16 7.77 6.00
C ILE A 671 -43.23 7.41 4.97
N LYS A 672 -43.16 8.04 3.81
CA LYS A 672 -44.01 7.72 2.65
C LYS A 672 -43.15 7.18 1.51
N PRO A 673 -43.71 6.32 0.63
CA PRO A 673 -43.01 5.91 -0.58
C PRO A 673 -42.56 7.13 -1.37
N LEU A 674 -41.35 7.08 -1.93
CA LEU A 674 -40.81 8.19 -2.70
C LEU A 674 -41.62 8.43 -3.98
N GLU A 675 -41.86 9.71 -4.29
CA GLU A 675 -42.47 10.18 -5.53
C GLU A 675 -41.42 10.81 -6.46
N ASP A 676 -40.49 11.57 -5.89
CA ASP A 676 -39.44 12.25 -6.64
C ASP A 676 -38.17 11.40 -6.78
N SER A 677 -37.62 11.33 -7.99
CA SER A 677 -36.36 10.65 -8.29
C SER A 677 -35.14 11.28 -7.61
N VAL A 678 -35.24 12.52 -7.14
CA VAL A 678 -34.16 13.27 -6.48
C VAL A 678 -33.66 12.56 -5.22
N PHE A 679 -34.56 11.91 -4.48
CA PHE A 679 -34.26 11.22 -3.22
C PHE A 679 -34.06 9.72 -3.39
N TYR A 680 -34.21 9.20 -4.61
CA TYR A 680 -34.03 7.79 -4.90
C TYR A 680 -32.56 7.46 -5.02
N GLU A 681 -32.15 6.39 -4.35
CA GLU A 681 -30.83 5.77 -4.51
C GLU A 681 -31.00 4.41 -5.16
N ASP A 682 -30.26 4.18 -6.23
CA ASP A 682 -30.45 3.01 -7.07
C ASP A 682 -30.15 1.70 -6.30
N ARG A 683 -30.86 0.65 -6.71
CA ARG A 683 -30.75 -0.72 -6.20
C ARG A 683 -30.45 -1.63 -7.40
N PRO A 684 -29.23 -1.56 -7.95
CA PRO A 684 -28.94 -2.07 -9.29
C PRO A 684 -29.17 -3.57 -9.40
N GLU A 685 -28.88 -4.34 -8.35
CA GLU A 685 -29.10 -5.80 -8.34
C GLU A 685 -30.59 -6.16 -8.41
N ALA A 686 -31.42 -5.53 -7.58
CA ALA A 686 -32.86 -5.77 -7.57
C ALA A 686 -33.53 -5.25 -8.85
N MET A 687 -33.10 -4.08 -9.35
CA MET A 687 -33.55 -3.56 -10.65
C MET A 687 -33.21 -4.47 -11.81
N ALA A 688 -31.99 -4.99 -11.87
CA ALA A 688 -31.58 -5.91 -12.92
C ALA A 688 -32.42 -7.19 -12.92
N GLN A 689 -32.76 -7.72 -11.75
CA GLN A 689 -33.62 -8.91 -11.63
C GLN A 689 -35.05 -8.62 -12.07
N LEU A 690 -35.64 -7.49 -11.64
CA LEU A 690 -36.98 -7.08 -12.06
C LEU A 690 -37.07 -6.85 -13.58
N ARG A 691 -36.06 -6.20 -14.17
CA ARG A 691 -35.97 -6.02 -15.63
C ARG A 691 -35.85 -7.36 -16.35
N LYS A 692 -34.99 -8.25 -15.86
CA LYS A 692 -34.82 -9.59 -16.45
C LYS A 692 -36.11 -10.40 -16.42
N ALA A 693 -36.85 -10.34 -15.32
CA ALA A 693 -38.13 -11.04 -15.19
C ALA A 693 -39.16 -10.49 -16.18
N PHE A 694 -39.29 -9.18 -16.26
CA PHE A 694 -40.15 -8.50 -17.21
C PHE A 694 -39.79 -8.81 -18.67
N ASP A 695 -38.50 -8.76 -19.03
CA ASP A 695 -38.04 -9.12 -20.36
C ASP A 695 -38.37 -10.57 -20.72
N ASN A 696 -38.20 -11.52 -19.78
CA ASN A 696 -38.56 -12.91 -20.02
C ASN A 696 -40.06 -13.12 -20.23
N TRP A 697 -40.90 -12.41 -19.48
CA TRP A 697 -42.35 -12.39 -19.70
C TRP A 697 -42.70 -11.87 -21.10
N LYS A 698 -42.04 -10.81 -21.59
CA LYS A 698 -42.25 -10.28 -22.94
C LYS A 698 -41.95 -11.32 -24.02
N HIS A 699 -41.01 -12.21 -23.78
CA HIS A 699 -40.69 -13.35 -24.65
C HIS A 699 -41.66 -14.55 -24.49
N GLY A 700 -42.75 -14.40 -23.74
CA GLY A 700 -43.77 -15.43 -23.54
C GLY A 700 -43.39 -16.52 -22.53
N ARG A 701 -42.36 -16.29 -21.71
CA ARG A 701 -41.94 -17.23 -20.66
C ARG A 701 -42.75 -16.99 -19.39
N TYR A 702 -42.92 -18.04 -18.59
CA TYR A 702 -43.42 -17.89 -17.22
C TYR A 702 -42.41 -17.07 -16.42
N ALA A 703 -42.86 -15.96 -15.83
CA ALA A 703 -42.01 -15.00 -15.15
C ALA A 703 -42.80 -14.24 -14.07
N SER A 704 -43.66 -14.95 -13.34
CA SER A 704 -44.26 -14.42 -12.11
C SER A 704 -43.14 -13.99 -11.17
N THR A 705 -43.25 -12.78 -10.65
CA THR A 705 -42.18 -12.16 -9.88
C THR A 705 -42.71 -11.74 -8.52
N ILE A 706 -41.93 -12.00 -7.47
CA ILE A 706 -42.20 -11.47 -6.14
C ILE A 706 -40.99 -10.72 -5.62
N LEU A 707 -41.25 -9.56 -5.02
CA LEU A 707 -40.28 -8.74 -4.33
C LEU A 707 -40.43 -8.89 -2.82
N VAL A 708 -39.39 -9.39 -2.15
CA VAL A 708 -39.41 -9.71 -0.72
C VAL A 708 -38.43 -8.82 0.04
N GLY A 709 -38.87 -8.19 1.13
CA GLY A 709 -37.98 -7.38 1.98
C GLY A 709 -38.58 -7.03 3.33
N GLN A 710 -37.79 -6.45 4.24
CA GLN A 710 -38.31 -6.01 5.54
C GLN A 710 -39.23 -4.79 5.39
N LYS A 711 -40.22 -4.65 6.29
CA LYS A 711 -41.06 -3.44 6.30
C LYS A 711 -40.19 -2.19 6.46
N GLY A 712 -40.39 -1.19 5.61
CA GLY A 712 -39.60 0.05 5.63
C GLY A 712 -38.26 0.01 4.87
N CYS A 713 -37.94 -1.06 4.13
CA CYS A 713 -36.71 -1.12 3.31
C CYS A 713 -36.85 -0.53 1.89
N GLY A 714 -38.06 -0.12 1.49
CA GLY A 714 -38.31 0.57 0.21
C GLY A 714 -38.95 -0.27 -0.90
N ILE A 715 -39.68 -1.35 -0.57
CA ILE A 715 -40.38 -2.23 -1.53
C ILE A 715 -41.33 -1.46 -2.48
N THR A 716 -42.26 -0.68 -1.94
CA THR A 716 -43.19 0.13 -2.74
C THR A 716 -42.46 1.16 -3.61
N THR A 717 -41.40 1.76 -3.05
CA THR A 717 -40.54 2.73 -3.77
C THR A 717 -39.86 2.09 -4.98
N ILE A 718 -39.23 0.94 -4.80
CA ILE A 718 -38.50 0.27 -5.87
C ILE A 718 -39.45 -0.23 -6.98
N THR A 719 -40.66 -0.69 -6.62
CA THR A 719 -41.71 -1.09 -7.57
C THR A 719 -42.22 0.08 -8.41
N ARG A 720 -42.41 1.26 -7.79
CA ARG A 720 -42.75 2.49 -8.51
C ARG A 720 -41.65 2.89 -9.49
N PHE A 721 -40.40 2.96 -9.03
CA PHE A 721 -39.29 3.36 -9.91
C PHE A 721 -39.05 2.37 -11.04
N PHE A 722 -39.26 1.07 -10.81
CA PHE A 722 -39.26 0.08 -11.89
C PHE A 722 -40.27 0.42 -13.00
N LEU A 723 -41.49 0.83 -12.66
CA LEU A 723 -42.49 1.23 -13.66
C LEU A 723 -42.15 2.55 -14.38
N ASP A 724 -41.53 3.49 -13.68
CA ASP A 724 -41.16 4.79 -14.26
C ASP A 724 -39.94 4.69 -15.17
N ASP A 725 -39.10 3.70 -14.93
CA ASP A 725 -37.91 3.35 -15.70
C ASP A 725 -38.23 2.52 -16.97
N LEU A 726 -39.47 2.05 -17.12
CA LEU A 726 -39.94 1.47 -18.38
C LEU A 726 -40.10 2.55 -19.46
N PRO A 727 -39.64 2.32 -20.71
CA PRO A 727 -39.78 3.30 -21.78
C PRO A 727 -41.25 3.72 -21.98
N ARG A 728 -41.54 5.03 -22.02
CA ARG A 728 -42.92 5.56 -22.12
C ARG A 728 -43.75 4.95 -23.28
N LYS A 729 -43.12 4.67 -24.42
CA LYS A 729 -43.78 4.02 -25.57
C LYS A 729 -44.20 2.59 -25.27
N GLU A 730 -43.38 1.90 -24.49
CA GLU A 730 -43.56 0.51 -24.11
C GLU A 730 -44.61 0.38 -23.00
N ARG A 731 -44.56 1.24 -21.97
CA ARG A 731 -45.57 1.30 -20.90
C ARG A 731 -46.99 1.53 -21.43
N ARG A 732 -47.16 2.29 -22.52
CA ARG A 732 -48.46 2.51 -23.18
C ARG A 732 -49.04 1.27 -23.87
N SER A 733 -48.24 0.24 -24.10
CA SER A 733 -48.68 -1.01 -24.73
C SER A 733 -49.31 -1.98 -23.72
N TYR A 734 -49.31 -1.62 -22.44
CA TYR A 734 -49.80 -2.46 -21.34
C TYR A 734 -50.80 -1.69 -20.48
N THR A 735 -51.81 -2.39 -19.97
CA THR A 735 -52.68 -1.86 -18.91
C THR A 735 -52.02 -2.10 -17.57
N VAL A 736 -51.61 -1.04 -16.86
CA VAL A 736 -50.97 -1.14 -15.55
C VAL A 736 -52.03 -1.03 -14.45
N ILE A 737 -52.09 -2.03 -13.58
CA ILE A 737 -52.99 -2.06 -12.42
C ILE A 737 -52.11 -2.18 -11.17
N GLN A 738 -52.26 -1.23 -10.25
CA GLN A 738 -51.62 -1.26 -8.94
C GLN A 738 -52.68 -1.65 -7.92
N ALA A 739 -52.63 -2.90 -7.48
CA ALA A 739 -53.54 -3.49 -6.53
C ALA A 739 -52.89 -3.52 -5.16
N ASP A 740 -53.50 -2.83 -4.20
CA ASP A 740 -53.06 -2.76 -2.81
C ASP A 740 -54.27 -2.88 -1.89
N THR A 741 -54.06 -3.37 -0.67
CA THR A 741 -55.09 -3.48 0.35
C THR A 741 -54.45 -3.38 1.72
N ASP A 742 -55.11 -2.70 2.65
CA ASP A 742 -54.73 -2.67 4.06
C ASP A 742 -55.52 -3.70 4.90
N GLN A 743 -56.40 -4.49 4.27
CA GLN A 743 -57.28 -5.43 4.95
C GLN A 743 -56.96 -6.89 4.60
N GLN A 744 -57.21 -7.79 5.57
CA GLN A 744 -56.94 -9.22 5.35
C GLN A 744 -58.04 -9.88 4.54
N ILE A 745 -57.66 -10.39 3.38
CA ILE A 745 -58.49 -11.09 2.41
C ILE A 745 -58.29 -12.60 2.60
N TYR A 746 -59.15 -13.20 3.40
CA TYR A 746 -59.08 -14.65 3.71
C TYR A 746 -60.43 -15.37 3.54
N THR A 747 -61.46 -14.67 3.04
CA THR A 747 -62.76 -15.23 2.62
C THR A 747 -62.94 -15.10 1.12
N GLU A 748 -63.68 -16.05 0.53
CA GLU A 748 -63.93 -16.09 -0.92
C GLU A 748 -64.66 -14.83 -1.41
N GLU A 749 -65.66 -14.37 -0.66
CA GLU A 749 -66.42 -13.14 -0.96
C GLU A 749 -65.50 -11.91 -1.02
N ASN A 750 -64.59 -11.74 -0.05
CA ASN A 750 -63.66 -10.61 -0.03
C ASN A 750 -62.66 -10.68 -1.19
N PHE A 751 -62.25 -11.89 -1.59
CA PHE A 751 -61.34 -12.08 -2.72
C PHE A 751 -61.97 -11.67 -4.05
N LEU A 752 -63.22 -12.09 -4.29
CA LEU A 752 -63.97 -11.72 -5.50
C LEU A 752 -64.26 -10.22 -5.52
N ALA A 753 -64.64 -9.62 -4.39
CA ALA A 753 -64.87 -8.19 -4.27
C ALA A 753 -63.60 -7.37 -4.54
N PHE A 754 -62.46 -7.81 -4.02
CA PHE A 754 -61.16 -7.16 -4.27
C PHE A 754 -60.83 -7.12 -5.77
N PHE A 755 -60.88 -8.26 -6.47
CA PHE A 755 -60.57 -8.28 -7.90
C PHE A 755 -61.64 -7.59 -8.76
N GLN A 756 -62.89 -7.55 -8.32
CA GLN A 756 -63.93 -6.74 -8.97
C GLN A 756 -63.58 -5.25 -8.94
N GLU A 757 -63.15 -4.74 -7.78
CA GLU A 757 -62.72 -3.35 -7.62
C GLU A 757 -61.45 -3.05 -8.44
N GLN A 758 -60.40 -3.88 -8.30
CA GLN A 758 -59.11 -3.65 -8.95
C GLN A 758 -59.17 -3.75 -10.48
N LEU A 759 -60.06 -4.60 -11.02
CA LEU A 759 -60.27 -4.72 -12.46
C LEU A 759 -61.35 -3.75 -12.99
N SER A 760 -62.00 -2.96 -12.10
CA SER A 760 -63.05 -1.99 -12.45
C SER A 760 -64.22 -2.62 -13.23
N VAL A 761 -64.76 -3.73 -12.73
CA VAL A 761 -65.85 -4.48 -13.37
C VAL A 761 -67.20 -4.20 -12.69
N ASP A 762 -68.21 -3.81 -13.47
CA ASP A 762 -69.54 -3.44 -12.96
C ASP A 762 -70.35 -4.64 -12.43
N SER A 763 -70.13 -5.84 -12.97
CA SER A 763 -70.82 -7.08 -12.56
C SER A 763 -69.98 -7.89 -11.56
N PRO A 764 -70.59 -8.44 -10.48
CA PRO A 764 -69.86 -9.25 -9.51
C PRO A 764 -69.36 -10.56 -10.13
N PHE A 765 -68.13 -10.94 -9.78
CA PHE A 765 -67.59 -12.25 -10.15
C PHE A 765 -68.23 -13.35 -9.31
N GLU A 766 -68.61 -14.46 -9.93
CA GLU A 766 -69.21 -15.61 -9.23
C GLU A 766 -68.16 -16.55 -8.63
N ASN A 767 -67.00 -16.67 -9.26
CA ASN A 767 -65.93 -17.59 -8.88
C ASN A 767 -64.57 -17.17 -9.50
N LEU A 768 -63.52 -17.92 -9.19
CA LEU A 768 -62.16 -17.69 -9.69
C LEU A 768 -62.06 -17.78 -11.22
N ASP A 769 -62.75 -18.74 -11.85
CA ASP A 769 -62.71 -18.95 -13.30
C ASP A 769 -63.25 -17.72 -14.05
N ALA A 770 -64.28 -17.05 -13.51
CA ALA A 770 -64.82 -15.82 -14.09
C ALA A 770 -63.78 -14.68 -14.13
N ILE A 771 -62.89 -14.58 -13.13
CA ILE A 771 -61.79 -13.61 -13.12
C ILE A 771 -60.75 -13.98 -14.20
N VAL A 772 -60.40 -15.26 -14.30
CA VAL A 772 -59.43 -15.77 -15.29
C VAL A 772 -59.93 -15.51 -16.71
N ASP A 773 -61.19 -15.83 -16.99
CA ASP A 773 -61.81 -15.64 -18.30
C ASP A 773 -61.90 -14.16 -18.66
N HIS A 774 -62.24 -13.29 -17.71
CA HIS A 774 -62.24 -11.85 -17.91
C HIS A 774 -60.85 -11.35 -18.33
N ILE A 775 -59.80 -11.70 -17.58
CA ILE A 775 -58.42 -11.29 -17.89
C ILE A 775 -57.98 -11.81 -19.26
N ARG A 776 -58.29 -13.08 -19.59
CA ARG A 776 -57.93 -13.68 -20.89
C ARG A 776 -58.67 -13.09 -22.08
N SER A 777 -59.87 -12.53 -21.87
CA SER A 777 -60.68 -11.94 -22.92
C SER A 777 -60.23 -10.53 -23.35
N GLN A 778 -59.35 -9.89 -22.58
CA GLN A 778 -58.83 -8.55 -22.86
C GLN A 778 -57.82 -8.55 -24.01
N GLU A 779 -57.92 -7.59 -24.94
CA GLU A 779 -56.99 -7.47 -26.09
C GLU A 779 -55.57 -7.05 -25.65
N ASN A 780 -55.47 -6.23 -24.61
CA ASN A 780 -54.19 -5.70 -24.12
C ASN A 780 -53.59 -6.62 -23.04
N LYS A 781 -52.27 -6.76 -23.05
CA LYS A 781 -51.55 -7.40 -21.93
C LYS A 781 -51.54 -6.48 -20.71
N HIS A 782 -51.55 -7.06 -19.52
CA HIS A 782 -51.58 -6.32 -18.27
C HIS A 782 -50.26 -6.43 -17.50
N ILE A 783 -49.94 -5.38 -16.75
CA ILE A 783 -48.93 -5.41 -15.68
C ILE A 783 -49.70 -5.22 -14.38
N ILE A 784 -49.81 -6.27 -13.57
CA ILE A 784 -50.47 -6.20 -12.26
C ILE A 784 -49.40 -6.22 -11.18
N ILE A 785 -49.32 -5.11 -10.45
CA ILE A 785 -48.53 -5.01 -9.22
C ILE A 785 -49.46 -5.29 -8.06
N LEU A 786 -49.16 -6.34 -7.30
CA LEU A 786 -49.93 -6.71 -6.13
C LEU A 786 -49.07 -6.46 -4.88
N GLU A 787 -49.39 -5.42 -4.12
CA GLU A 787 -48.68 -5.16 -2.87
C GLU A 787 -49.26 -5.97 -1.71
N HIS A 788 -48.38 -6.32 -0.75
CA HIS A 788 -48.74 -6.98 0.51
C HIS A 788 -49.41 -8.36 0.36
N LEU A 789 -48.71 -9.32 -0.26
CA LEU A 789 -49.16 -10.72 -0.38
C LEU A 789 -49.58 -11.33 0.96
N GLU A 790 -48.96 -10.91 2.06
CA GLU A 790 -49.29 -11.34 3.41
C GLU A 790 -50.72 -11.00 3.87
N HIS A 791 -51.43 -10.13 3.16
CA HIS A 791 -52.81 -9.80 3.44
C HIS A 791 -53.80 -10.83 2.86
N PHE A 792 -53.35 -11.74 1.98
CA PHE A 792 -54.19 -12.78 1.36
C PHE A 792 -54.33 -14.06 2.21
N TYR A 793 -53.95 -14.00 3.48
CA TYR A 793 -54.13 -15.12 4.41
C TYR A 793 -54.37 -14.67 5.85
N LEU A 794 -55.01 -15.55 6.61
CA LEU A 794 -55.10 -15.46 8.06
C LEU A 794 -54.62 -16.77 8.67
N ARG A 795 -53.76 -16.73 9.69
CA ARG A 795 -53.16 -17.93 10.32
C ARG A 795 -54.16 -18.71 11.20
N ARG A 796 -55.24 -19.19 10.57
CA ARG A 796 -56.28 -20.04 11.15
C ARG A 796 -56.56 -21.22 10.22
N VAL A 797 -57.28 -22.22 10.73
CA VAL A 797 -57.76 -23.33 9.89
C VAL A 797 -58.64 -22.77 8.76
N GLY A 798 -58.31 -23.12 7.51
CA GLY A 798 -59.00 -22.62 6.32
C GLY A 798 -58.62 -21.19 5.89
N GLY A 799 -57.76 -20.48 6.63
CA GLY A 799 -57.42 -19.08 6.34
C GLY A 799 -56.41 -18.86 5.21
N PHE A 800 -55.99 -19.91 4.49
CA PHE A 800 -55.07 -19.85 3.35
C PHE A 800 -55.78 -20.01 2.00
N GLN A 801 -57.11 -20.06 1.97
CA GLN A 801 -57.89 -20.29 0.75
C GLN A 801 -57.61 -19.21 -0.31
N CYS A 802 -57.69 -17.93 0.08
CA CYS A 802 -57.48 -16.81 -0.83
C CYS A 802 -56.05 -16.75 -1.38
N LEU A 803 -55.04 -17.06 -0.57
CA LEU A 803 -53.66 -17.19 -1.04
C LEU A 803 -53.53 -18.28 -2.13
N ARG A 804 -54.21 -19.42 -1.97
CA ARG A 804 -54.22 -20.49 -2.99
C ARG A 804 -54.90 -20.03 -4.27
N TRP A 805 -56.06 -19.38 -4.17
CA TRP A 805 -56.76 -18.78 -5.32
C TRP A 805 -55.92 -17.73 -6.04
N LEU A 806 -55.18 -16.91 -5.29
CA LEU A 806 -54.28 -15.91 -5.86
C LEU A 806 -53.15 -16.55 -6.68
N VAL A 807 -52.49 -17.55 -6.09
CA VAL A 807 -51.42 -18.31 -6.75
C VAL A 807 -51.92 -19.04 -8.00
N GLU A 808 -53.12 -19.60 -7.94
CA GLU A 808 -53.80 -20.23 -9.06
C GLU A 808 -54.12 -19.20 -10.16
N LEU A 809 -54.65 -18.03 -9.80
CA LEU A 809 -54.90 -16.91 -10.71
C LEU A 809 -53.62 -16.48 -11.44
N ILE A 810 -52.51 -16.29 -10.71
CA ILE A 810 -51.20 -15.93 -11.27
C ILE A 810 -50.76 -16.96 -12.31
N SER A 811 -50.90 -18.24 -11.97
CA SER A 811 -50.48 -19.36 -12.83
C SER A 811 -51.33 -19.45 -14.10
N LEU A 812 -52.64 -19.27 -14.00
CA LEU A 812 -53.58 -19.37 -15.12
C LEU A 812 -53.52 -18.16 -16.06
N THR A 813 -53.05 -17.00 -15.60
CA THR A 813 -53.07 -15.74 -16.36
C THR A 813 -51.69 -15.24 -16.81
N HIS A 814 -50.60 -15.98 -16.52
CA HIS A 814 -49.21 -15.56 -16.78
C HIS A 814 -48.88 -15.12 -18.22
N GLN A 815 -49.62 -15.60 -19.23
CA GLN A 815 -49.38 -15.23 -20.64
C GLN A 815 -49.89 -13.81 -20.95
N GLN A 816 -50.98 -13.41 -20.30
CA GLN A 816 -51.67 -12.13 -20.49
C GLN A 816 -51.20 -11.09 -19.47
N VAL A 817 -50.78 -11.53 -18.29
CA VAL A 817 -50.43 -10.67 -17.16
C VAL A 817 -48.99 -10.88 -16.72
N TYR A 818 -48.23 -9.79 -16.61
CA TYR A 818 -47.01 -9.77 -15.81
C TYR A 818 -47.37 -9.49 -14.35
N TRP A 819 -47.21 -10.50 -13.50
CA TRP A 819 -47.47 -10.40 -12.06
C TRP A 819 -46.20 -10.00 -11.32
N LEU A 820 -46.25 -8.86 -10.64
CA LEU A 820 -45.25 -8.41 -9.68
C LEU A 820 -45.89 -8.30 -8.30
N ALA A 821 -45.73 -9.34 -7.47
CA ALA A 821 -46.20 -9.34 -6.09
C ALA A 821 -45.14 -8.75 -5.14
N THR A 822 -45.56 -8.24 -3.99
CA THR A 822 -44.64 -7.86 -2.91
C THR A 822 -44.99 -8.57 -1.61
N CYS A 823 -44.00 -8.88 -0.79
CA CYS A 823 -44.24 -9.49 0.52
C CYS A 823 -43.21 -9.07 1.56
N THR A 824 -43.64 -8.91 2.81
CA THR A 824 -42.70 -8.70 3.91
C THR A 824 -41.88 -9.96 4.20
N GLN A 825 -40.60 -9.78 4.55
CA GLN A 825 -39.62 -10.86 4.77
C GLN A 825 -40.14 -11.99 5.66
N TYR A 826 -40.66 -11.64 6.84
CA TYR A 826 -41.05 -12.65 7.84
C TYR A 826 -42.35 -13.35 7.48
N ALA A 827 -43.26 -12.67 6.79
CA ALA A 827 -44.45 -13.28 6.23
C ALA A 827 -44.07 -14.26 5.11
N TRP A 828 -43.18 -13.86 4.20
CA TRP A 828 -42.65 -14.71 3.14
C TRP A 828 -41.98 -15.98 3.71
N ASP A 829 -41.07 -15.82 4.67
CA ASP A 829 -40.38 -16.96 5.29
C ASP A 829 -41.34 -17.93 5.98
N TYR A 830 -42.46 -17.42 6.52
CA TYR A 830 -43.52 -18.23 7.10
C TYR A 830 -44.37 -18.93 6.03
N LEU A 831 -44.82 -18.19 5.02
CA LEU A 831 -45.64 -18.71 3.92
C LEU A 831 -44.90 -19.77 3.12
N ASP A 832 -43.61 -19.57 2.85
CA ASP A 832 -42.81 -20.53 2.11
C ASP A 832 -42.64 -21.85 2.88
N LYS A 833 -42.36 -21.76 4.18
CA LYS A 833 -42.26 -22.95 5.06
C LYS A 833 -43.58 -23.70 5.22
N THR A 834 -44.72 -23.02 5.11
CA THR A 834 -46.04 -23.60 5.41
C THR A 834 -46.83 -24.02 4.18
N THR A 835 -46.66 -23.31 3.07
CA THR A 835 -47.44 -23.48 1.84
C THR A 835 -46.60 -23.69 0.59
N GLN A 836 -45.26 -23.60 0.68
CA GLN A 836 -44.34 -23.68 -0.46
C GLN A 836 -44.67 -22.65 -1.55
N VAL A 837 -45.05 -21.44 -1.13
CA VAL A 837 -45.47 -20.37 -2.04
C VAL A 837 -44.36 -19.99 -3.04
N SER A 838 -43.08 -20.26 -2.74
CA SER A 838 -41.97 -20.03 -3.67
C SER A 838 -42.06 -20.84 -4.96
N ASP A 839 -42.68 -22.03 -4.95
CA ASP A 839 -42.83 -22.88 -6.14
C ASP A 839 -43.70 -22.24 -7.24
N HIS A 840 -44.42 -21.16 -6.90
CA HIS A 840 -45.33 -20.45 -7.80
C HIS A 840 -44.77 -19.12 -8.32
N PHE A 841 -43.54 -18.76 -7.92
CA PHE A 841 -42.85 -17.57 -8.40
C PHE A 841 -41.54 -17.97 -9.07
N GLU A 842 -41.40 -17.63 -10.36
CA GLU A 842 -40.15 -17.91 -11.09
C GLU A 842 -39.01 -16.98 -10.62
N TYR A 843 -39.36 -15.73 -10.32
CA TYR A 843 -38.40 -14.72 -9.88
C TYR A 843 -38.71 -14.29 -8.45
N ILE A 844 -37.85 -14.68 -7.52
CA ILE A 844 -37.90 -14.21 -6.11
C ILE A 844 -36.78 -13.18 -5.94
N VAL A 845 -37.16 -11.91 -5.95
CA VAL A 845 -36.23 -10.78 -5.81
C VAL A 845 -36.15 -10.41 -4.34
N GLN A 846 -35.05 -10.77 -3.68
CA GLN A 846 -34.80 -10.36 -2.31
C GLN A 846 -34.25 -8.93 -2.30
N LEU A 847 -34.90 -8.01 -1.57
CA LEU A 847 -34.38 -6.67 -1.34
C LEU A 847 -33.52 -6.68 -0.08
N PRO A 848 -32.18 -6.63 -0.20
CA PRO A 848 -31.29 -6.64 0.95
C PRO A 848 -31.44 -5.37 1.77
N THR A 849 -31.02 -5.44 3.04
CA THR A 849 -30.87 -4.25 3.90
C THR A 849 -29.94 -3.23 3.23
N ALA A 850 -30.29 -1.95 3.30
CA ALA A 850 -29.50 -0.90 2.68
C ALA A 850 -28.10 -0.81 3.32
N PRO A 851 -27.01 -0.75 2.53
CA PRO A 851 -25.69 -0.51 3.08
C PRO A 851 -25.61 0.89 3.71
N ALA A 852 -24.75 1.04 4.72
CA ALA A 852 -24.64 2.24 5.54
C ALA A 852 -24.49 3.54 4.72
N HIS A 853 -23.66 3.50 3.68
CA HIS A 853 -23.44 4.65 2.79
C HIS A 853 -24.72 5.09 2.06
N VAL A 854 -25.59 4.16 1.66
CA VAL A 854 -26.85 4.53 1.00
C VAL A 854 -27.81 5.19 1.99
N VAL A 855 -27.92 4.64 3.21
CA VAL A 855 -28.77 5.26 4.25
C VAL A 855 -28.30 6.69 4.55
N ARG A 856 -26.98 6.86 4.67
CA ARG A 856 -26.34 8.17 4.83
C ARG A 856 -26.69 9.12 3.69
N GLU A 857 -26.51 8.72 2.43
CA GLU A 857 -26.79 9.58 1.29
C GLU A 857 -28.28 9.95 1.18
N VAL A 858 -29.21 9.02 1.44
CA VAL A 858 -30.66 9.33 1.45
C VAL A 858 -30.99 10.39 2.50
N ILE A 859 -30.45 10.26 3.71
CA ILE A 859 -30.65 11.23 4.79
C ILE A 859 -30.05 12.59 4.40
N LEU A 860 -28.79 12.60 3.94
CA LEU A 860 -28.09 13.85 3.61
C LEU A 860 -28.69 14.54 2.38
N LYS A 861 -29.18 13.81 1.38
CA LYS A 861 -29.92 14.39 0.24
C LYS A 861 -31.18 15.12 0.71
N ARG A 862 -31.99 14.48 1.56
CA ARG A 862 -33.19 15.10 2.14
C ARG A 862 -32.84 16.32 2.99
N HIS A 863 -31.79 16.24 3.80
CA HIS A 863 -31.32 17.36 4.60
C HIS A 863 -30.84 18.52 3.71
N ARG A 864 -30.02 18.27 2.69
CA ARG A 864 -29.55 19.33 1.75
C ARG A 864 -30.71 20.04 1.06
N VAL A 865 -31.76 19.31 0.65
CA VAL A 865 -32.96 19.91 0.04
C VAL A 865 -33.76 20.77 1.02
N SER A 866 -33.62 20.53 2.33
CA SER A 866 -34.29 21.35 3.34
C SER A 866 -33.73 22.77 3.47
N GLY A 867 -32.51 23.02 2.97
CA GLY A 867 -31.86 24.33 3.01
C GLY A 867 -31.23 24.71 4.36
N TYR A 868 -31.33 23.86 5.39
CA TYR A 868 -30.65 24.04 6.67
C TYR A 868 -29.21 23.56 6.61
N ASP A 869 -28.33 24.22 7.35
CA ASP A 869 -27.01 23.69 7.67
C ASP A 869 -27.10 22.62 8.77
N ILE A 870 -26.11 21.73 8.78
CA ILE A 870 -25.99 20.69 9.80
C ILE A 870 -24.81 20.94 10.73
N ALA A 871 -25.05 20.85 12.03
CA ALA A 871 -24.01 20.65 13.03
C ALA A 871 -24.23 19.32 13.75
N TYR A 872 -23.15 18.65 14.14
CA TYR A 872 -23.19 17.49 15.02
C TYR A 872 -22.76 17.89 16.43
N ALA A 873 -23.51 17.48 17.45
CA ALA A 873 -23.20 17.75 18.84
C ALA A 873 -22.19 16.73 19.40
N PRO A 874 -21.13 17.16 20.10
CA PRO A 874 -20.17 16.25 20.74
C PRO A 874 -20.78 15.55 21.96
N THR A 875 -20.39 14.29 22.20
CA THR A 875 -20.76 13.56 23.42
C THR A 875 -19.75 13.80 24.56
N GLU A 876 -20.09 13.47 25.81
CA GLU A 876 -19.17 13.59 26.97
C GLU A 876 -17.84 12.84 26.76
N ASN A 877 -17.88 11.74 26.02
CA ASN A 877 -16.69 10.95 25.66
C ASN A 877 -15.81 11.69 24.64
N ASP A 878 -16.40 12.46 23.73
CA ASP A 878 -15.66 13.23 22.72
C ASP A 878 -14.98 14.43 23.38
N LEU A 879 -15.71 15.10 24.27
CA LEU A 879 -15.21 16.22 25.07
C LEU A 879 -14.05 15.82 26.01
N SER A 880 -13.93 14.54 26.39
CA SER A 880 -12.83 14.01 27.20
C SER A 880 -11.66 13.44 26.37
N ASN A 881 -11.83 13.30 25.05
CA ASN A 881 -10.81 12.74 24.17
C ASN A 881 -9.79 13.80 23.72
N LYS A 882 -8.56 13.70 24.24
CA LYS A 882 -7.46 14.63 23.90
C LYS A 882 -7.10 14.67 22.40
N LYS A 883 -7.42 13.64 21.62
CA LYS A 883 -7.20 13.65 20.16
C LYS A 883 -8.28 14.44 19.43
N PHE A 884 -9.53 14.35 19.89
CA PHE A 884 -10.65 15.09 19.33
C PHE A 884 -10.48 16.60 19.53
N LEU A 885 -10.09 17.03 20.73
CA LEU A 885 -9.84 18.44 21.06
C LEU A 885 -8.67 19.09 20.29
N LYS A 886 -7.82 18.29 19.65
CA LYS A 886 -6.69 18.77 18.82
C LYS A 886 -7.07 18.99 17.35
N LEU A 887 -8.23 18.49 16.92
CA LEU A 887 -8.74 18.73 15.58
C LEU A 887 -9.25 20.17 15.47
N ASP A 888 -9.15 20.74 14.29
CA ASP A 888 -9.79 21.99 13.92
C ASP A 888 -11.33 21.85 13.92
N PRO A 889 -12.11 22.94 13.96
CA PRO A 889 -13.58 22.87 14.04
C PRO A 889 -14.22 22.06 12.90
N ALA A 890 -13.67 22.13 11.68
CA ALA A 890 -14.17 21.35 10.54
C ALA A 890 -13.82 19.86 10.70
N GLY A 891 -12.59 19.54 11.13
CA GLY A 891 -12.19 18.17 11.46
C GLY A 891 -12.99 17.55 12.61
N GLN A 892 -13.36 18.34 13.62
CA GLN A 892 -14.24 17.91 14.71
C GLN A 892 -15.63 17.56 14.18
N GLN A 893 -16.24 18.42 13.36
CA GLN A 893 -17.56 18.16 12.75
C GLN A 893 -17.55 16.93 11.82
N ALA A 894 -16.50 16.74 11.03
CA ALA A 894 -16.36 15.55 10.20
C ALA A 894 -16.26 14.26 11.04
N HIS A 895 -15.50 14.29 12.13
CA HIS A 895 -15.38 13.16 13.06
C HIS A 895 -16.72 12.81 13.71
N LEU A 896 -17.44 13.81 14.23
CA LEU A 896 -18.75 13.63 14.87
C LEU A 896 -19.80 13.11 13.88
N GLY A 897 -19.80 13.62 12.65
CA GLY A 897 -20.70 13.14 11.60
C GLY A 897 -20.44 11.68 11.22
N GLU A 898 -19.18 11.27 11.12
CA GLU A 898 -18.81 9.89 10.84
C GLU A 898 -19.22 8.95 11.99
N GLU A 899 -18.95 9.33 13.24
CA GLU A 899 -19.38 8.57 14.41
C GLU A 899 -20.92 8.45 14.46
N TYR A 900 -21.63 9.56 14.19
CA TYR A 900 -23.09 9.57 14.15
C TYR A 900 -23.65 8.58 13.11
N PHE A 901 -23.13 8.57 11.88
CA PHE A 901 -23.63 7.63 10.86
C PHE A 901 -23.22 6.17 11.12
N GLN A 902 -22.13 5.93 11.86
CA GLN A 902 -21.83 4.59 12.39
C GLN A 902 -22.91 4.14 13.40
N ASP A 903 -23.36 5.04 14.27
CA ASP A 903 -24.45 4.78 15.20
C ASP A 903 -25.77 4.52 14.47
N VAL A 904 -26.12 5.36 13.48
CA VAL A 904 -27.30 5.16 12.62
C VAL A 904 -27.25 3.78 11.96
N SER A 905 -26.12 3.40 11.35
CA SER A 905 -25.99 2.10 10.69
C SER A 905 -26.17 0.94 11.66
N ARG A 906 -25.63 1.04 12.88
CA ARG A 906 -25.71 0.01 13.91
C ARG A 906 -27.12 -0.16 14.46
N ILE A 907 -27.83 0.95 14.71
CA ILE A 907 -29.18 0.96 15.29
C ILE A 907 -30.23 0.55 14.26
N THR A 908 -30.11 1.06 13.03
CA THR A 908 -31.15 0.90 12.01
C THR A 908 -31.00 -0.38 11.18
N GLY A 909 -29.79 -0.95 11.15
CA GLY A 909 -29.49 -2.14 10.35
C GLY A 909 -29.79 -1.98 8.86
N GLY A 910 -29.75 -0.75 8.33
CA GLY A 910 -30.06 -0.47 6.93
C GLY A 910 -31.56 -0.29 6.63
N ASN A 911 -32.42 -0.15 7.63
CA ASN A 911 -33.85 0.11 7.45
C ASN A 911 -34.11 1.62 7.29
N PHE A 912 -34.62 2.06 6.14
CA PHE A 912 -34.84 3.48 5.86
C PHE A 912 -35.87 4.12 6.77
N ALA A 913 -37.01 3.46 7.04
CA ALA A 913 -38.06 4.02 7.89
C ALA A 913 -37.53 4.30 9.31
N VAL A 914 -36.79 3.35 9.89
CA VAL A 914 -36.17 3.51 11.21
C VAL A 914 -35.09 4.59 11.17
N ALA A 915 -34.28 4.65 10.11
CA ALA A 915 -33.20 5.64 9.98
C ALA A 915 -33.71 7.08 9.85
N LEU A 916 -34.79 7.30 9.10
CA LEU A 916 -35.41 8.62 8.96
C LEU A 916 -36.01 9.10 10.29
N LEU A 917 -36.67 8.21 11.04
CA LEU A 917 -37.19 8.55 12.37
C LEU A 917 -36.10 8.80 13.39
N TYR A 918 -35.04 7.97 13.39
CA TYR A 918 -33.89 8.17 14.25
C TYR A 918 -33.21 9.51 13.98
N TRP A 919 -33.07 9.87 12.69
CA TRP A 919 -32.57 11.18 12.29
C TRP A 919 -33.38 12.34 12.82
N LEU A 920 -34.72 12.29 12.67
CA LEU A 920 -35.61 13.33 13.18
C LEU A 920 -35.52 13.47 14.70
N ARG A 921 -35.44 12.35 15.41
CA ARG A 921 -35.27 12.34 16.87
C ARG A 921 -33.92 12.92 17.31
N SER A 922 -32.87 12.71 16.52
CA SER A 922 -31.54 13.21 16.84
C SER A 922 -31.41 14.72 16.72
N ALA A 923 -32.40 15.44 16.19
CA ALA A 923 -32.42 16.90 16.22
C ALA A 923 -32.63 17.42 17.65
N GLN A 924 -31.64 18.14 18.17
CA GLN A 924 -31.65 18.70 19.53
C GLN A 924 -32.05 20.16 19.54
N GLU A 925 -31.39 20.96 18.69
CA GLU A 925 -31.60 22.40 18.56
C GLU A 925 -31.84 22.77 17.11
N VAL A 926 -32.76 23.71 16.90
CA VAL A 926 -33.15 24.23 15.59
C VAL A 926 -33.04 25.74 15.66
N THR A 927 -32.13 26.32 14.88
CA THR A 927 -32.04 27.77 14.67
C THR A 927 -32.63 28.12 13.29
N GLU A 928 -32.67 29.41 12.93
CA GLU A 928 -33.19 29.85 11.63
C GLU A 928 -32.38 29.31 10.44
N GLU A 929 -31.08 29.01 10.64
CA GLU A 929 -30.15 28.61 9.58
C GLU A 929 -29.56 27.20 9.77
N GLN A 930 -29.58 26.64 10.99
CA GLN A 930 -28.86 25.40 11.32
C GLN A 930 -29.68 24.44 12.19
N ILE A 931 -29.52 23.13 11.94
CA ILE A 931 -30.06 22.06 12.79
C ILE A 931 -28.90 21.30 13.43
N THR A 932 -28.91 21.23 14.76
CA THR A 932 -27.92 20.49 15.54
C THR A 932 -28.41 19.06 15.79
N ILE A 933 -27.64 18.09 15.31
CA ILE A 933 -27.90 16.66 15.39
C ILE A 933 -27.01 16.05 16.49
N GLY A 934 -27.63 15.48 17.52
CA GLY A 934 -26.93 14.77 18.59
C GLY A 934 -27.09 13.26 18.49
N SER A 935 -25.99 12.53 18.67
CA SER A 935 -26.05 11.06 18.77
C SER A 935 -26.69 10.64 20.10
N GLN A 936 -27.73 9.81 20.01
CA GLN A 936 -28.40 9.20 21.16
C GLN A 936 -27.82 7.79 21.36
N LYS A 937 -26.58 7.69 21.89
CA LYS A 937 -25.82 6.42 22.02
C LYS A 937 -26.51 5.33 22.86
N LYS A 938 -27.62 5.63 23.55
CA LYS A 938 -28.42 4.67 24.32
C LYS A 938 -29.91 4.83 24.03
N LEU A 939 -30.40 4.11 23.01
CA LEU A 939 -31.80 3.68 23.03
C LEU A 939 -31.84 2.37 23.84
N ASP A 940 -32.32 2.44 25.08
CA ASP A 940 -32.40 1.25 25.94
C ASP A 940 -33.69 0.48 25.64
N PHE A 941 -33.58 -0.59 24.86
CA PHE A 941 -34.71 -1.50 24.58
C PHE A 941 -34.74 -2.70 25.54
N THR A 942 -34.07 -2.64 26.70
CA THR A 942 -34.05 -3.75 27.66
C THR A 942 -35.44 -4.08 28.20
N PHE A 943 -36.36 -3.12 28.23
CA PHE A 943 -37.78 -3.33 28.56
C PHE A 943 -38.48 -4.36 27.66
N LEU A 944 -38.02 -4.55 26.41
CA LEU A 944 -38.58 -5.58 25.53
C LEU A 944 -38.31 -7.00 26.06
N LYS A 945 -37.27 -7.18 26.90
CA LYS A 945 -36.91 -8.48 27.47
C LYS A 945 -37.87 -8.96 28.56
N SER A 946 -38.60 -8.04 29.20
CA SER A 946 -39.61 -8.32 30.23
C SER A 946 -41.01 -8.54 29.67
N LEU A 947 -41.20 -8.43 28.34
CA LEU A 947 -42.47 -8.77 27.70
C LEU A 947 -42.87 -10.22 27.98
N SER A 948 -44.13 -10.39 28.34
CA SER A 948 -44.72 -11.71 28.60
C SER A 948 -44.87 -12.53 27.32
N VAL A 949 -44.91 -13.86 27.45
CA VAL A 949 -45.11 -14.76 26.29
C VAL A 949 -46.37 -14.42 25.48
N PRO A 950 -47.52 -14.09 26.07
CA PRO A 950 -48.69 -13.65 25.31
C PRO A 950 -48.45 -12.37 24.49
N GLN A 951 -47.76 -11.36 25.03
CA GLN A 951 -47.41 -10.14 24.29
C GLN A 951 -46.47 -10.46 23.11
N MET A 952 -45.50 -11.36 23.31
CA MET A 952 -44.63 -11.84 22.21
C MET A 952 -45.40 -12.58 21.13
N ILE A 953 -46.44 -13.35 21.48
CA ILE A 953 -47.32 -14.00 20.50
C ILE A 953 -48.10 -12.97 19.67
N ILE A 954 -48.59 -11.90 20.31
CA ILE A 954 -49.27 -10.79 19.60
C ILE A 954 -48.30 -10.11 18.64
N LEU A 955 -47.10 -9.73 19.10
CA LEU A 955 -46.06 -9.13 18.24
C LEU A 955 -45.69 -10.03 17.06
N HIS A 956 -45.56 -11.33 17.30
CA HIS A 956 -45.29 -12.29 16.22
C HIS A 956 -46.45 -12.36 15.22
N ALA A 957 -47.71 -12.38 15.68
CA ALA A 957 -48.87 -12.37 14.79
C ALA A 957 -48.93 -11.09 13.94
N LEU A 958 -48.68 -9.92 14.55
CA LEU A 958 -48.62 -8.64 13.84
C LEU A 958 -47.46 -8.60 12.83
N LEU A 959 -46.32 -9.22 13.14
CA LEU A 959 -45.19 -9.31 12.23
C LEU A 959 -45.49 -10.18 11.00
N LEU A 960 -46.20 -11.30 11.19
CA LEU A 960 -46.55 -12.23 10.10
C LEU A 960 -47.64 -11.70 9.18
N HIS A 961 -48.58 -10.93 9.72
CA HIS A 961 -49.73 -10.41 8.98
C HIS A 961 -49.56 -8.94 8.57
N ASN A 962 -48.44 -8.29 8.92
CA ASN A 962 -48.19 -6.87 8.69
C ASN A 962 -49.22 -5.89 9.31
N GLY A 963 -50.17 -6.38 10.10
CA GLY A 963 -51.19 -5.61 10.80
C GLY A 963 -52.42 -6.48 11.04
N LEU A 964 -53.11 -6.30 12.17
CA LEU A 964 -54.33 -7.05 12.46
C LEU A 964 -55.35 -6.19 13.22
N THR A 965 -56.63 -6.45 12.96
CA THR A 965 -57.72 -5.91 13.79
C THR A 965 -57.85 -6.71 15.09
N ALA A 966 -58.48 -6.10 16.10
CA ALA A 966 -58.76 -6.79 17.37
C ALA A 966 -59.60 -8.07 17.17
N GLN A 967 -60.51 -8.06 16.19
CA GLN A 967 -61.32 -9.23 15.84
C GLN A 967 -60.46 -10.35 15.24
N GLN A 968 -59.56 -10.04 14.31
CA GLN A 968 -58.69 -11.04 13.68
C GLN A 968 -57.74 -11.68 14.70
N LEU A 969 -57.18 -10.89 15.62
CA LEU A 969 -56.35 -11.43 16.71
C LEU A 969 -57.11 -12.37 17.64
N LYS A 970 -58.38 -12.09 17.90
CA LYS A 970 -59.26 -13.00 18.65
C LYS A 970 -59.50 -14.31 17.89
N GLU A 971 -59.65 -14.26 16.57
CA GLU A 971 -59.78 -15.46 15.73
C GLU A 971 -58.50 -16.32 15.74
N LEU A 972 -57.32 -15.68 15.78
CA LEU A 972 -56.02 -16.36 15.86
C LEU A 972 -55.76 -17.03 17.22
N GLY A 973 -56.22 -16.41 18.33
CA GLY A 973 -55.99 -16.90 19.69
C GLY A 973 -56.74 -18.19 20.04
N GLY A 974 -57.78 -18.53 19.26
CA GLY A 974 -58.64 -19.70 19.44
C GLY A 974 -59.52 -19.63 20.71
N GLN A 975 -60.66 -20.33 20.67
CA GLN A 975 -61.42 -20.65 21.90
C GLN A 975 -60.72 -21.82 22.59
N ARG A 976 -59.85 -21.56 23.57
CA ARG A 976 -59.36 -22.63 24.45
C ARG A 976 -60.48 -23.06 25.38
N LEU A 977 -61.13 -24.18 25.06
CA LEU A 977 -61.91 -24.95 26.02
C LEU A 977 -60.94 -25.46 27.11
N SER A 978 -61.12 -25.01 28.35
CA SER A 978 -60.45 -25.65 29.49
C SER A 978 -60.94 -27.10 29.60
N ALA A 979 -60.12 -27.98 30.18
CA ALA A 979 -60.49 -29.38 30.46
C ALA A 979 -61.79 -29.53 31.30
N ASN A 980 -62.28 -28.42 31.87
CA ASN A 980 -63.48 -28.34 32.70
C ASN A 980 -64.69 -27.70 31.99
N GLY A 981 -64.64 -27.46 30.67
CA GLY A 981 -65.75 -26.85 29.92
C GLY A 981 -65.94 -25.34 30.13
N GLU A 982 -65.09 -24.70 30.94
CA GLU A 982 -65.08 -23.24 31.09
C GLU A 982 -64.29 -22.56 29.98
N VAL A 983 -64.87 -21.51 29.41
CA VAL A 983 -64.26 -20.67 28.38
C VAL A 983 -63.13 -19.86 29.01
N SER A 984 -61.88 -20.28 28.80
CA SER A 984 -60.73 -19.43 29.11
C SER A 984 -60.76 -18.26 28.12
N LYS A 985 -61.26 -17.11 28.57
CA LYS A 985 -61.18 -15.86 27.80
C LYS A 985 -59.70 -15.52 27.66
N PHE A 986 -59.09 -15.86 26.52
CA PHE A 986 -57.86 -15.24 26.09
C PHE A 986 -58.12 -13.73 26.05
N SER A 987 -57.60 -12.98 27.02
CA SER A 987 -57.82 -11.54 27.14
C SER A 987 -56.92 -10.78 26.17
N ALA A 988 -56.92 -11.19 24.88
CA ALA A 988 -56.21 -10.53 23.79
C ALA A 988 -56.45 -9.03 23.81
N ASN A 989 -57.72 -8.62 23.99
CA ASN A 989 -58.10 -7.21 24.00
C ASN A 989 -57.44 -6.43 25.14
N LEU A 990 -57.33 -7.01 26.34
CA LEU A 990 -56.70 -6.32 27.47
C LEU A 990 -55.19 -6.17 27.26
N GLN A 991 -54.53 -7.23 26.77
CA GLN A 991 -53.10 -7.17 26.46
C GLN A 991 -52.79 -6.25 25.29
N LEU A 992 -53.69 -6.19 24.31
CA LEU A 992 -53.55 -5.33 23.15
C LEU A 992 -53.78 -3.85 23.50
N MET A 993 -54.76 -3.56 24.35
CA MET A 993 -54.94 -2.22 24.94
C MET A 993 -53.71 -1.83 25.76
N GLN A 994 -53.20 -2.71 26.63
CA GLN A 994 -51.97 -2.47 27.38
C GLN A 994 -50.79 -2.17 26.45
N MET A 995 -50.57 -3.00 25.43
CA MET A 995 -49.46 -2.78 24.49
C MET A 995 -49.62 -1.51 23.66
N PHE A 996 -50.84 -1.08 23.38
CA PHE A 996 -51.13 0.19 22.72
C PHE A 996 -50.89 1.38 23.66
N ASP A 997 -51.37 1.32 24.90
CA ASP A 997 -51.16 2.33 25.94
C ASP A 997 -49.67 2.46 26.32
N ASP A 998 -48.95 1.33 26.34
CA ASP A 998 -47.50 1.24 26.53
C ASP A 998 -46.72 1.75 25.29
N GLY A 999 -47.41 2.10 24.19
CA GLY A 999 -46.80 2.63 22.97
C GLY A 999 -46.02 1.61 22.11
N LEU A 1000 -46.14 0.32 22.42
CA LEU A 1000 -45.56 -0.77 21.61
C LEU A 1000 -46.22 -0.88 20.23
N LEU A 1001 -47.50 -0.49 20.17
CA LEU A 1001 -48.36 -0.58 18.99
C LEU A 1001 -48.85 0.79 18.56
N THR A 1002 -49.05 0.97 17.26
CA THR A 1002 -49.76 2.10 16.66
C THR A 1002 -51.05 1.61 16.04
N GLN A 1003 -52.10 2.41 16.12
CA GLN A 1003 -53.39 2.12 15.50
C GLN A 1003 -53.61 3.07 14.32
N GLN A 1004 -53.82 2.52 13.13
CA GLN A 1004 -54.26 3.25 11.96
C GLN A 1004 -55.66 2.71 11.60
N GLU A 1005 -56.66 3.59 11.64
CA GLU A 1005 -58.07 3.21 11.54
C GLU A 1005 -58.45 2.16 12.61
N ASP A 1006 -58.62 0.89 12.21
CA ASP A 1006 -58.95 -0.24 13.09
C ASP A 1006 -57.88 -1.36 13.09
N VAL A 1007 -56.71 -1.09 12.48
CA VAL A 1007 -55.61 -2.06 12.35
C VAL A 1007 -54.46 -1.67 13.29
N TYR A 1008 -54.03 -2.64 14.10
CA TYR A 1008 -52.88 -2.49 14.98
C TYR A 1008 -51.60 -2.89 14.25
N HIS A 1009 -50.56 -2.08 14.38
CA HIS A 1009 -49.22 -2.33 13.83
C HIS A 1009 -48.17 -2.17 14.92
N ILE A 1010 -47.03 -2.84 14.74
CA ILE A 1010 -45.85 -2.61 15.57
C ILE A 1010 -45.34 -1.18 15.29
N HIS A 1011 -45.05 -0.42 16.34
CA HIS A 1011 -44.52 0.93 16.18
C HIS A 1011 -43.23 0.92 15.33
N PRO A 1012 -43.06 1.79 14.31
CA PRO A 1012 -41.92 1.72 13.38
C PRO A 1012 -40.54 1.74 14.05
N LEU A 1013 -40.34 2.58 15.08
CA LEU A 1013 -39.10 2.62 15.86
C LEU A 1013 -38.76 1.31 16.59
N LEU A 1014 -39.78 0.54 16.96
CA LEU A 1014 -39.64 -0.70 17.71
C LEU A 1014 -39.57 -1.93 16.80
N TYR A 1015 -39.81 -1.78 15.49
CA TYR A 1015 -39.84 -2.89 14.55
C TYR A 1015 -38.58 -3.77 14.62
N ARG A 1016 -37.39 -3.15 14.57
CA ARG A 1016 -36.13 -3.89 14.60
C ARG A 1016 -35.83 -4.51 15.97
N PRO A 1017 -35.91 -3.78 17.10
CA PRO A 1017 -35.79 -4.38 18.43
C PRO A 1017 -36.77 -5.54 18.69
N VAL A 1018 -38.01 -5.43 18.22
CA VAL A 1018 -39.03 -6.49 18.34
C VAL A 1018 -38.64 -7.73 17.54
N VAL A 1019 -38.17 -7.55 16.29
CA VAL A 1019 -37.64 -8.64 15.47
C VAL A 1019 -36.49 -9.37 16.18
N GLU A 1020 -35.52 -8.63 16.71
CA GLU A 1020 -34.35 -9.21 17.39
C GLU A 1020 -34.74 -9.95 18.68
N LEU A 1021 -35.72 -9.42 19.42
CA LEU A 1021 -36.32 -10.11 20.57
C LEU A 1021 -36.94 -11.44 20.13
N LEU A 1022 -37.78 -11.42 19.09
CA LEU A 1022 -38.48 -12.59 18.59
C LEU A 1022 -37.49 -13.65 18.04
N GLN A 1023 -36.42 -13.23 17.37
CA GLN A 1023 -35.34 -14.11 16.92
C GLN A 1023 -34.58 -14.73 18.10
N THR A 1024 -34.18 -13.92 19.09
CA THR A 1024 -33.46 -14.40 20.29
C THR A 1024 -34.30 -15.41 21.08
N ARG A 1025 -35.64 -15.24 21.08
CA ARG A 1025 -36.59 -16.14 21.73
C ARG A 1025 -37.08 -17.28 20.82
N ASN A 1026 -36.56 -17.40 19.60
CA ASN A 1026 -36.91 -18.42 18.59
C ASN A 1026 -38.39 -18.42 18.14
N PHE A 1027 -39.05 -17.27 18.13
CA PHE A 1027 -40.36 -17.11 17.49
C PHE A 1027 -40.25 -16.95 15.98
N VAL A 1028 -39.16 -16.37 15.50
CA VAL A 1028 -38.87 -16.09 14.09
C VAL A 1028 -37.43 -16.56 13.81
N HIS A 1029 -37.16 -17.02 12.59
CA HIS A 1029 -35.87 -17.61 12.19
C HIS A 1029 -35.20 -16.81 11.09
#